data_AF-R7YG32-F1
#
_entry.id   AF-R7YG32-F1
#
_cell.length_a   1.000
_cell.length_b   1.000
_cell.length_c   1.000
_cell.angle_alpha   90.00
_cell.angle_beta   90.00
_cell.angle_gamma   90.00
#
_symmetry.space_group_name_H-M   'P 1'
#
loop_
_entity.id
_entity.type
_entity.pdbx_description
1 polymer ?
#
loop_
_entity_poly.entity_id
_entity_poly.type
_entity_poly.pdbx_seq_one_letter_code
_entity_poly.pdbx_strand_id
1 'polypeptide(L)'
;MTSHLDLYDAESLRAKIGKKTHDLFKAKPVKPQLQVNRFLKTGNGVRFARNRDVEDVSQLEALLHESNDSSQIFVIRQDRSWTTLNISQELFEDFISVYGVFSQLWNITFTFGRKCEENEFAFPGFRARRTPRSGSSPNEFYGWDPESAYILRRAELNHRMLTEGQSPWSVRQTAVYHKLGINPNETMSSASAHSSPLSRRSRSTFLLIAPSQSLEKQLAQSLEMGISNECAVAQCNVHRLLVADSLGGWTEYMAWLEERLSDQSNRMVFAKVGTEKEYLSPLTDFNINFIDRQTLKLLEDSVIDLEIILSTMLNTIVGIREHCRKCCERYCREERKGDCDCDQIVEEFDEHVKEVDLHVRRVKLLRERAKSTTQLEKSTKDAAAVKVLTVIGLVYLPSTIVAAIEIPAPPTDKNYDSPEPSNAVPEILIDEPEPLPGEDAAPPQSHASTRLNSSRRNSNSSLPKSHGGSVSRQSRSRSSSENSATAGSLRGHLESARKECPPGSHLFIVPNCAQESLITIAAVAKEIQAGNRFGPAEAVERAKEVCQSARHLFAILAYMKRGAEICTLLEEGVSDKDLPLLRRSDGQQRFALKLKKGESLKTMEKWSDKDLEKFDRYQYWMTAPVFKDKRHYNLHDNTILPFIPFKPDAETEEPKQGGYSEVYPVRVHPSHHQFWKRSASEIDEPLIAIKKLFSSDRTEFAKEQTILIALGSRNHPHLIKLLATFQHKQKYHLMFPYANANLRKYWEDRPHPNFDEATVLWSLKQMTGIANALWVIHNFTLPLPVDGQVRVLDDGILSVEKEEKKFGRHGDIKPENILWFKQSSEVEDENGVLQIADFGLGRFHGRDSRSKINPATVWSSPTYEPPECKLRRSVSRSYDIWSLGCLYLEFITWLLMGSAEIEGFSDYRARCARTGINDDNFYTIYTRSGNRPGAEVRGEVTEWVNKLHEHGKCSAVIHGLLELIMEQLLIIDSTERIDAAGLFRKLDIFLERAKTDKPYLLDPLPRAQKAGSGMPPSRTLGALSFNQELSNIRGIWFFVSREPRVLC
;
A
#
# COMPACT_ATOMS: atom_id res chain seq x y z
N MET A 1 -24.73 30.98 -9.37
CA MET A 1 -23.44 30.84 -8.66
C MET A 1 -22.92 29.39 -8.68
N THR A 2 -23.28 28.56 -9.67
CA THR A 2 -23.00 27.11 -9.72
C THR A 2 -22.39 26.72 -11.08
N SER A 3 -21.35 27.43 -11.53
CA SER A 3 -20.68 27.09 -12.80
C SER A 3 -19.15 27.15 -12.74
N HIS A 4 -18.55 27.80 -11.73
CA HIS A 4 -17.08 27.90 -11.63
C HIS A 4 -16.43 26.82 -10.76
N LEU A 5 -17.18 26.12 -9.90
CA LEU A 5 -16.66 25.01 -9.08
C LEU A 5 -16.68 23.64 -9.80
N ASP A 6 -17.52 23.46 -10.82
CA ASP A 6 -17.70 22.17 -11.51
C ASP A 6 -16.65 21.90 -12.61
N LEU A 7 -16.00 22.94 -13.16
CA LEU A 7 -15.02 22.77 -14.25
C LEU A 7 -13.67 22.21 -13.77
N TYR A 8 -13.18 22.67 -12.61
CA TYR A 8 -11.91 22.20 -12.02
C TYR A 8 -12.04 20.76 -11.47
N ASP A 9 -13.23 20.39 -11.01
CA ASP A 9 -13.55 19.03 -10.55
C ASP A 9 -13.70 18.07 -11.74
N ALA A 10 -14.18 18.53 -12.90
CA ALA A 10 -14.36 17.71 -14.09
C ALA A 10 -13.03 17.22 -14.72
N GLU A 11 -12.00 18.07 -14.79
CA GLU A 11 -10.68 17.66 -15.32
C GLU A 11 -9.98 16.68 -14.37
N SER A 12 -10.00 16.96 -13.06
CA SER A 12 -9.48 16.07 -12.03
C SER A 12 -10.20 14.72 -12.03
N LEU A 13 -11.52 14.74 -12.20
CA LEU A 13 -12.34 13.53 -12.31
C LEU A 13 -11.98 12.73 -13.57
N ARG A 14 -11.83 13.37 -14.74
CA ARG A 14 -11.41 12.69 -15.98
C ARG A 14 -10.03 12.04 -15.85
N ALA A 15 -9.08 12.73 -15.22
CA ALA A 15 -7.75 12.17 -14.95
C ALA A 15 -7.82 10.94 -14.03
N LYS A 16 -8.67 10.99 -12.99
CA LYS A 16 -8.91 9.85 -12.08
C LYS A 16 -9.60 8.69 -12.79
N ILE A 17 -10.58 8.96 -13.66
CA ILE A 17 -11.23 7.93 -14.50
C ILE A 17 -10.15 7.24 -15.35
N GLY A 18 -9.38 7.99 -16.13
CA GLY A 18 -8.34 7.43 -17.01
C GLY A 18 -7.30 6.58 -16.27
N LYS A 19 -6.88 6.99 -15.06
CA LYS A 19 -5.94 6.22 -14.23
C LYS A 19 -6.53 4.89 -13.72
N LYS A 20 -7.84 4.84 -13.45
CA LYS A 20 -8.50 3.68 -12.83
C LYS A 20 -9.27 2.79 -13.81
N THR A 21 -9.50 3.23 -15.05
CA THR A 21 -10.31 2.51 -16.04
C THR A 21 -9.94 1.03 -16.16
N HIS A 22 -8.66 0.73 -16.38
CA HIS A 22 -8.17 -0.64 -16.59
C HIS A 22 -8.41 -1.56 -15.38
N ASP A 23 -8.40 -0.98 -14.18
CA ASP A 23 -8.62 -1.72 -12.93
C ASP A 23 -10.08 -1.77 -12.52
N LEU A 24 -10.94 -0.94 -13.11
CA LEU A 24 -12.33 -0.79 -12.71
C LEU A 24 -13.31 -1.54 -13.63
N PHE A 25 -13.12 -1.49 -14.95
CA PHE A 25 -14.10 -1.99 -15.93
C PHE A 25 -13.56 -3.14 -16.78
N LYS A 26 -14.31 -4.24 -16.92
CA LYS A 26 -14.04 -5.32 -17.88
C LYS A 26 -15.32 -6.06 -18.20
N ALA A 27 -15.87 -5.83 -19.39
CA ALA A 27 -17.00 -6.59 -19.91
C ALA A 27 -16.62 -8.07 -20.10
N LYS A 28 -17.48 -8.99 -19.66
CA LYS A 28 -17.24 -10.43 -19.84
C LYS A 28 -18.23 -11.01 -20.86
N PRO A 29 -17.76 -11.73 -21.89
CA PRO A 29 -18.59 -12.17 -23.01
C PRO A 29 -19.72 -13.16 -22.64
N VAL A 30 -19.65 -13.79 -21.47
CA VAL A 30 -20.60 -14.84 -21.03
C VAL A 30 -21.64 -14.30 -20.03
N LYS A 31 -21.50 -13.06 -19.54
CA LYS A 31 -22.37 -12.49 -18.50
C LYS A 31 -22.94 -11.14 -18.95
N PRO A 32 -24.23 -10.88 -18.70
CA PRO A 32 -24.85 -9.60 -19.07
C PRO A 32 -24.15 -8.45 -18.34
N GLN A 33 -23.87 -7.37 -19.08
CA GLN A 33 -23.11 -6.22 -18.59
C GLN A 33 -23.93 -5.36 -17.63
N LEU A 34 -25.17 -5.07 -18.03
CA LEU A 34 -26.14 -4.32 -17.27
C LEU A 34 -27.49 -5.03 -17.38
N GLN A 35 -28.16 -5.25 -16.25
CA GLN A 35 -29.51 -5.82 -16.22
C GLN A 35 -30.48 -4.86 -15.55
N VAL A 36 -31.69 -4.75 -16.08
CA VAL A 36 -32.76 -3.95 -15.48
C VAL A 36 -33.93 -4.83 -15.05
N ASN A 37 -34.40 -4.58 -13.83
CA ASN A 37 -35.66 -5.07 -13.31
C ASN A 37 -36.68 -3.93 -13.34
N ARG A 38 -37.82 -4.14 -13.99
CA ARG A 38 -38.82 -3.10 -14.26
C ARG A 38 -40.15 -3.40 -13.57
N PHE A 39 -40.79 -2.35 -13.07
CA PHE A 39 -42.10 -2.40 -12.43
C PHE A 39 -43.09 -1.62 -13.28
N LEU A 40 -44.06 -2.29 -13.89
CA LEU A 40 -45.04 -1.68 -14.78
C LEU A 40 -46.37 -1.47 -14.05
N LYS A 41 -46.95 -0.28 -14.15
CA LYS A 41 -48.34 -0.03 -13.70
C LYS A 41 -49.31 -0.44 -14.81
N THR A 42 -50.19 -1.39 -14.53
CA THR A 42 -51.32 -1.76 -15.40
C THR A 42 -52.64 -1.39 -14.74
N GLY A 43 -53.72 -1.23 -15.52
CA GLY A 43 -55.05 -0.83 -15.00
C GLY A 43 -55.64 -1.79 -13.95
N ASN A 44 -55.10 -3.00 -13.82
CA ASN A 44 -55.54 -4.05 -12.88
C ASN A 44 -54.39 -4.53 -11.95
N GLY A 45 -53.34 -3.72 -11.71
CA GLY A 45 -52.24 -4.07 -10.79
C GLY A 45 -50.83 -3.77 -11.30
N VAL A 46 -49.79 -4.18 -10.56
CA VAL A 46 -48.38 -4.00 -10.94
C VAL A 46 -47.83 -5.28 -11.61
N ARG A 47 -47.25 -5.16 -12.80
CA ARG A 47 -46.57 -6.27 -13.50
C ARG A 47 -45.07 -6.13 -13.36
N PHE A 48 -44.38 -7.22 -13.04
CA PHE A 48 -42.92 -7.25 -12.91
C PHE A 48 -42.27 -7.85 -14.18
N ALA A 49 -41.25 -7.18 -14.72
CA ALA A 49 -40.41 -7.70 -15.79
C ALA A 49 -38.97 -7.85 -15.29
N ARG A 50 -38.50 -9.10 -15.23
CA ARG A 50 -37.23 -9.47 -14.58
C ARG A 50 -36.07 -9.55 -15.59
N ASN A 51 -34.89 -9.12 -15.16
CA ASN A 51 -33.60 -9.37 -15.80
C ASN A 51 -33.59 -9.11 -17.32
N ARG A 52 -34.07 -7.93 -17.75
CA ARG A 52 -33.88 -7.52 -19.14
C ARG A 52 -32.43 -7.05 -19.30
N ASP A 53 -31.70 -7.69 -20.19
CA ASP A 53 -30.33 -7.31 -20.52
C ASP A 53 -30.33 -5.97 -21.27
N VAL A 54 -29.35 -5.13 -20.93
CA VAL A 54 -29.10 -3.84 -21.57
C VAL A 54 -27.68 -3.88 -22.15
N GLU A 55 -27.59 -3.85 -23.47
CA GLU A 55 -26.33 -4.05 -24.19
C GLU A 55 -25.78 -2.75 -24.80
N ASP A 56 -26.65 -1.78 -25.09
CA ASP A 56 -26.31 -0.55 -25.80
C ASP A 56 -27.08 0.69 -25.30
N VAL A 57 -26.64 1.86 -25.75
CA VAL A 57 -27.24 3.16 -25.41
C VAL A 57 -28.67 3.33 -25.92
N SER A 58 -29.02 2.75 -27.07
CA SER A 58 -30.38 2.86 -27.63
C SER A 58 -31.40 2.14 -26.75
N GLN A 59 -31.02 1.03 -26.12
CA GLN A 59 -31.83 0.33 -25.14
C GLN A 59 -32.00 1.15 -23.85
N LEU A 60 -30.96 1.89 -23.41
CA LEU A 60 -31.05 2.81 -22.28
C LEU A 60 -32.01 3.98 -22.56
N GLU A 61 -31.91 4.60 -23.74
CA GLU A 61 -32.81 5.67 -24.16
C GLU A 61 -34.26 5.18 -24.26
N ALA A 62 -34.49 4.00 -24.83
CA ALA A 62 -35.81 3.39 -24.88
C ALA A 62 -36.41 3.15 -23.48
N LEU A 63 -35.59 2.69 -22.52
CA LEU A 63 -36.02 2.51 -21.12
C LEU A 63 -36.30 3.83 -20.42
N LEU A 64 -35.56 4.90 -20.74
CA LEU A 64 -35.79 6.23 -20.19
C LEU A 64 -37.15 6.80 -20.64
N HIS A 65 -37.56 6.52 -21.88
CA HIS A 65 -38.83 7.00 -22.46
C HIS A 65 -40.07 6.16 -22.10
N GLU A 66 -39.91 5.03 -21.41
CA GLU A 66 -41.06 4.23 -21.03
C GLU A 66 -41.89 4.88 -19.91
N SER A 67 -43.13 5.24 -20.25
CA SER A 67 -44.06 5.91 -19.34
C SER A 67 -44.80 4.98 -18.36
N ASN A 68 -44.76 3.66 -18.56
CA ASN A 68 -45.51 2.72 -17.71
C ASN A 68 -44.70 2.22 -16.51
N ASP A 69 -43.41 2.56 -16.42
CA ASP A 69 -42.53 2.09 -15.37
C ASP A 69 -42.67 2.93 -14.09
N SER A 70 -43.11 2.31 -12.99
CA SER A 70 -43.11 2.92 -11.66
C SER A 70 -41.74 2.92 -11.00
N SER A 71 -40.94 1.86 -11.25
CA SER A 71 -39.58 1.75 -10.76
C SER A 71 -38.70 0.99 -11.77
N GLN A 72 -37.41 1.32 -11.81
CA GLN A 72 -36.38 0.65 -12.59
C GLN A 72 -35.18 0.37 -11.68
N ILE A 73 -34.75 -0.89 -11.55
CA ILE A 73 -33.58 -1.28 -10.76
C ILE A 73 -32.54 -1.89 -11.70
N PHE A 74 -31.49 -1.13 -11.96
CA PHE A 74 -30.33 -1.53 -12.73
C PHE A 74 -29.32 -2.25 -11.84
N VAL A 75 -28.70 -3.31 -12.35
CA VAL A 75 -27.74 -4.13 -11.61
C VAL A 75 -26.47 -4.32 -12.43
N ILE A 76 -25.33 -3.95 -11.85
CA ILE A 76 -23.98 -4.26 -12.33
C ILE A 76 -23.38 -5.29 -11.37
N ARG A 77 -22.96 -6.44 -11.88
CA ARG A 77 -22.36 -7.50 -11.06
C ARG A 77 -20.84 -7.43 -11.00
N GLN A 78 -20.30 -7.98 -9.92
CA GLN A 78 -18.87 -8.15 -9.70
C GLN A 78 -18.66 -9.58 -9.21
N ASP A 79 -17.65 -10.28 -9.71
CA ASP A 79 -17.43 -11.68 -9.33
C ASP A 79 -16.91 -11.80 -7.90
N ARG A 80 -16.03 -10.86 -7.49
CA ARG A 80 -15.39 -10.78 -6.17
C ARG A 80 -14.99 -9.34 -5.85
N SER A 81 -14.86 -9.00 -4.57
CA SER A 81 -14.61 -7.63 -4.08
C SER A 81 -13.50 -6.86 -4.81
N TRP A 82 -12.42 -7.53 -5.24
CA TRP A 82 -11.25 -6.90 -5.89
C TRP A 82 -11.08 -7.27 -7.36
N THR A 83 -12.16 -7.71 -8.02
CA THR A 83 -12.17 -7.87 -9.47
C THR A 83 -12.78 -6.65 -10.14
N THR A 84 -12.56 -6.49 -11.44
CA THR A 84 -13.23 -5.46 -12.25
C THR A 84 -14.75 -5.65 -12.22
N LEU A 85 -15.51 -4.55 -12.38
CA LEU A 85 -16.95 -4.57 -12.60
C LEU A 85 -17.25 -5.20 -13.96
N ASN A 86 -18.31 -6.03 -14.03
CA ASN A 86 -18.73 -6.68 -15.26
C ASN A 86 -19.53 -5.73 -16.16
N ILE A 87 -18.93 -4.64 -16.60
CA ILE A 87 -19.52 -3.66 -17.53
C ILE A 87 -18.39 -2.98 -18.30
N SER A 88 -18.61 -2.58 -19.54
CA SER A 88 -17.68 -1.72 -20.29
C SER A 88 -17.69 -0.29 -19.73
N GLN A 89 -16.59 0.44 -19.92
CA GLN A 89 -16.54 1.86 -19.56
C GLN A 89 -17.60 2.64 -20.34
N GLU A 90 -17.72 2.39 -21.65
CA GLU A 90 -18.65 3.06 -22.55
C GLU A 90 -20.10 2.95 -22.05
N LEU A 91 -20.57 1.73 -21.78
CA LEU A 91 -21.96 1.51 -21.34
C LEU A 91 -22.24 2.12 -19.95
N PHE A 92 -21.24 2.16 -19.06
CA PHE A 92 -21.38 2.82 -17.76
C PHE A 92 -21.45 4.34 -17.89
N GLU A 93 -20.64 4.94 -18.75
CA GLU A 93 -20.67 6.37 -19.06
C GLU A 93 -21.96 6.77 -19.78
N ASP A 94 -22.44 5.94 -20.70
CA ASP A 94 -23.73 6.09 -21.37
C ASP A 94 -24.88 6.08 -20.36
N PHE A 95 -24.88 5.16 -19.39
CA PHE A 95 -25.86 5.14 -18.31
C PHE A 95 -25.86 6.45 -17.51
N ILE A 96 -24.68 6.91 -17.10
CA ILE A 96 -24.52 8.17 -16.35
C ILE A 96 -25.06 9.36 -17.15
N SER A 97 -24.77 9.41 -18.45
CA SER A 97 -25.19 10.47 -19.35
C SER A 97 -26.71 10.46 -19.57
N VAL A 98 -27.27 9.32 -20.00
CA VAL A 98 -28.69 9.17 -20.36
C VAL A 98 -29.61 9.41 -19.15
N TYR A 99 -29.26 8.87 -17.98
CA TYR A 99 -30.08 9.05 -16.78
C TYR A 99 -29.77 10.34 -16.01
N GLY A 100 -28.79 11.13 -16.46
CA GLY A 100 -28.39 12.39 -15.85
C GLY A 100 -27.99 12.20 -14.38
N VAL A 101 -27.04 11.29 -14.16
CA VAL A 101 -26.53 10.91 -12.84
C VAL A 101 -25.46 11.91 -12.38
N PHE A 102 -25.54 12.39 -11.14
CA PHE A 102 -24.50 13.28 -10.61
C PHE A 102 -23.09 12.66 -10.53
N SER A 103 -22.07 13.51 -10.60
CA SER A 103 -20.65 13.12 -10.58
C SER A 103 -20.21 12.37 -9.31
N GLN A 104 -20.93 12.52 -8.19
CA GLN A 104 -20.57 11.87 -6.92
C GLN A 104 -20.63 10.34 -6.98
N LEU A 105 -21.38 9.76 -7.93
CA LEU A 105 -21.37 8.31 -8.15
C LEU A 105 -19.96 7.80 -8.52
N TRP A 106 -19.13 8.59 -9.18
CA TRP A 106 -17.76 8.18 -9.53
C TRP A 106 -16.90 7.94 -8.30
N ASN A 107 -17.01 8.80 -7.28
CA ASN A 107 -16.28 8.63 -6.02
C ASN A 107 -16.64 7.30 -5.34
N ILE A 108 -17.90 6.89 -5.43
CA ILE A 108 -18.37 5.59 -4.96
C ILE A 108 -17.83 4.46 -5.84
N THR A 109 -17.88 4.62 -7.17
CA THR A 109 -17.46 3.59 -8.13
C THR A 109 -15.95 3.32 -8.04
N PHE A 110 -15.13 4.33 -7.72
CA PHE A 110 -13.69 4.17 -7.49
C PHE A 110 -13.31 3.32 -6.28
N THR A 111 -14.28 2.95 -5.42
CA THR A 111 -14.08 1.97 -4.35
C THR A 111 -14.22 0.53 -4.84
N PHE A 112 -14.51 0.30 -6.12
CA PHE A 112 -14.54 -1.03 -6.74
C PHE A 112 -13.31 -1.23 -7.65
N GLY A 113 -13.18 -2.43 -8.21
CA GLY A 113 -12.08 -2.78 -9.12
C GLY A 113 -10.92 -3.50 -8.43
N ARG A 114 -9.85 -3.73 -9.21
CA ARG A 114 -8.58 -4.26 -8.74
C ARG A 114 -7.90 -3.21 -7.86
N LYS A 115 -7.32 -3.65 -6.75
CA LYS A 115 -6.63 -2.82 -5.77
C LYS A 115 -5.37 -3.55 -5.28
N CYS A 116 -4.47 -2.83 -4.59
CA CYS A 116 -3.25 -3.35 -3.92
C CYS A 116 -3.26 -3.25 -2.37
N GLU A 117 -4.11 -2.37 -1.81
CA GLU A 117 -4.54 -2.39 -0.40
C GLU A 117 -5.95 -1.79 -0.26
N GLU A 118 -6.71 -2.16 0.78
CA GLU A 118 -8.06 -1.65 1.04
C GLU A 118 -7.93 -0.51 2.03
N ASN A 119 -8.20 0.70 1.58
CA ASN A 119 -8.08 1.87 2.43
C ASN A 119 -9.47 2.25 2.97
N GLU A 120 -9.73 1.91 4.24
CA GLU A 120 -11.03 2.19 4.87
C GLU A 120 -11.35 3.71 4.96
N PHE A 121 -10.34 4.59 4.89
CA PHE A 121 -10.54 6.04 4.84
C PHE A 121 -10.98 6.57 3.46
N ALA A 122 -10.86 5.74 2.41
CA ALA A 122 -11.20 6.14 1.04
C ALA A 122 -12.70 6.00 0.72
N PHE A 123 -13.51 5.47 1.66
CA PHE A 123 -14.93 5.21 1.44
C PHE A 123 -15.78 6.48 1.62
N PRO A 124 -16.49 6.93 0.57
CA PRO A 124 -17.40 8.05 0.68
C PRO A 124 -18.63 7.68 1.52
N GLY A 125 -19.03 8.56 2.44
CA GLY A 125 -20.32 8.45 3.12
C GLY A 125 -21.50 8.82 2.22
N PHE A 126 -22.71 8.83 2.78
CA PHE A 126 -23.94 9.19 2.07
C PHE A 126 -23.84 10.54 1.33
N ARG A 127 -24.24 10.55 0.06
CA ARG A 127 -24.31 11.75 -0.79
C ARG A 127 -25.74 11.90 -1.30
N ALA A 128 -26.27 13.11 -1.23
CA ALA A 128 -27.57 13.43 -1.82
C ALA A 128 -27.52 14.81 -2.47
N ARG A 129 -28.25 14.95 -3.58
CA ARG A 129 -28.40 16.20 -4.33
C ARG A 129 -29.87 16.37 -4.71
N ARG A 130 -30.25 17.63 -4.93
CA ARG A 130 -31.49 17.98 -5.62
C ARG A 130 -31.12 18.49 -7.00
N THR A 131 -31.68 17.89 -8.05
CA THR A 131 -31.44 18.31 -9.44
C THR A 131 -32.62 19.17 -9.93
N PRO A 132 -32.36 20.33 -10.56
CA PRO A 132 -33.43 21.15 -11.09
C PRO A 132 -34.05 20.47 -12.31
N ARG A 133 -35.38 20.49 -12.40
CA ARG A 133 -36.11 19.87 -13.50
C ARG A 133 -35.81 20.59 -14.81
N SER A 134 -35.53 19.83 -15.86
CA SER A 134 -35.26 20.37 -17.20
C SER A 134 -36.50 21.14 -17.69
N GLY A 135 -36.37 22.45 -17.93
CA GLY A 135 -37.46 23.33 -18.35
C GLY A 135 -38.28 24.03 -17.26
N SER A 136 -38.00 23.81 -15.96
CA SER A 136 -38.67 24.56 -14.88
C SER A 136 -37.91 25.85 -14.49
N SER A 137 -38.64 26.91 -14.18
CA SER A 137 -38.08 28.16 -13.64
C SER A 137 -37.38 27.89 -12.31
N PRO A 138 -36.19 28.47 -12.03
CA PRO A 138 -35.48 28.31 -10.75
C PRO A 138 -36.30 28.68 -9.50
N ASN A 139 -37.41 29.40 -9.67
CA ASN A 139 -38.29 29.87 -8.59
C ASN A 139 -39.46 28.93 -8.26
N GLU A 140 -39.66 27.80 -8.97
CA GLU A 140 -40.72 26.86 -8.61
C GLU A 140 -40.30 25.95 -7.44
N PHE A 141 -40.93 26.15 -6.28
CA PHE A 141 -40.70 25.44 -5.02
C PHE A 141 -40.82 23.89 -5.13
N TYR A 142 -41.44 23.38 -6.20
CA TYR A 142 -41.71 21.96 -6.45
C TYR A 142 -40.84 21.31 -7.54
N GLY A 143 -39.94 22.04 -8.22
CA GLY A 143 -39.25 21.58 -9.44
C GLY A 143 -37.91 20.84 -9.27
N TRP A 144 -37.69 20.11 -8.17
CA TRP A 144 -36.40 19.47 -7.88
C TRP A 144 -36.51 17.98 -7.56
N ASP A 145 -35.83 17.16 -8.36
CA ASP A 145 -35.77 15.70 -8.24
C ASP A 145 -34.67 15.30 -7.24
N PRO A 146 -35.00 14.56 -6.17
CA PRO A 146 -33.99 14.09 -5.22
C PRO A 146 -33.23 12.90 -5.80
N GLU A 147 -31.90 12.97 -5.74
CA GLU A 147 -31.00 11.86 -6.03
C GLU A 147 -30.05 11.61 -4.85
N SER A 148 -29.63 10.37 -4.68
CA SER A 148 -28.70 9.94 -3.63
C SER A 148 -27.79 8.82 -4.11
N ALA A 149 -26.60 8.75 -3.52
CA ALA A 149 -25.69 7.63 -3.70
C ALA A 149 -24.90 7.34 -2.44
N TYR A 150 -24.66 6.05 -2.19
CA TYR A 150 -23.95 5.58 -1.01
C TYR A 150 -23.41 4.16 -1.18
N ILE A 151 -22.59 3.71 -0.22
CA ILE A 151 -22.06 2.34 -0.13
C ILE A 151 -22.56 1.72 1.16
N LEU A 152 -22.99 0.47 1.07
CA LEU A 152 -23.25 -0.39 2.23
C LEU A 152 -22.23 -1.52 2.26
N ARG A 153 -21.65 -1.78 3.43
CA ARG A 153 -20.71 -2.88 3.67
C ARG A 153 -21.46 -4.01 4.41
N ARG A 154 -20.97 -5.24 4.27
CA ARG A 154 -21.50 -6.41 5.00
C ARG A 154 -20.42 -7.45 5.26
N ALA A 155 -20.59 -8.26 6.30
CA ALA A 155 -19.68 -9.36 6.60
C ALA A 155 -20.27 -10.69 6.13
N GLU A 156 -19.52 -11.46 5.35
CA GLU A 156 -19.95 -12.77 4.84
C GLU A 156 -18.88 -13.83 5.08
N LEU A 157 -19.32 -15.07 5.35
CA LEU A 157 -18.42 -16.21 5.42
C LEU A 157 -17.89 -16.56 4.03
N ASN A 158 -16.59 -16.83 3.96
CA ASN A 158 -15.92 -17.14 2.71
C ASN A 158 -16.14 -18.58 2.21
N HIS A 159 -16.74 -19.46 3.03
CA HIS A 159 -16.96 -20.89 2.77
C HIS A 159 -15.71 -21.63 2.23
N ARG A 160 -14.51 -21.14 2.56
CA ARG A 160 -13.21 -21.73 2.19
C ARG A 160 -12.79 -22.75 3.24
N MET A 161 -12.01 -23.76 2.84
CA MET A 161 -11.26 -24.58 3.81
C MET A 161 -10.16 -23.69 4.43
N LEU A 162 -10.28 -23.38 5.72
CA LEU A 162 -9.36 -22.49 6.43
C LEU A 162 -8.09 -23.25 6.84
N THR A 163 -6.92 -22.67 6.60
CA THR A 163 -5.71 -23.06 7.33
C THR A 163 -5.62 -22.29 8.65
N GLU A 164 -4.91 -22.82 9.64
CA GLU A 164 -4.69 -22.19 10.95
C GLU A 164 -4.23 -20.72 10.80
N GLY A 165 -4.97 -19.79 11.42
CA GLY A 165 -4.70 -18.34 11.38
C GLY A 165 -5.40 -17.52 10.27
N GLN A 166 -6.22 -18.14 9.39
CA GLN A 166 -6.99 -17.41 8.37
C GLN A 166 -8.36 -16.92 8.89
N SER A 167 -8.78 -15.73 8.44
CA SER A 167 -10.13 -15.22 8.72
C SER A 167 -11.19 -15.96 7.90
N PRO A 168 -12.25 -16.51 8.53
CA PRO A 168 -13.42 -17.04 7.83
C PRO A 168 -14.22 -15.96 7.09
N TRP A 169 -14.03 -14.69 7.45
CA TRP A 169 -14.91 -13.59 7.07
C TRP A 169 -14.33 -12.77 5.90
N SER A 170 -15.20 -12.30 5.00
CA SER A 170 -14.89 -11.22 4.07
C SER A 170 -15.85 -10.07 4.28
N VAL A 171 -15.30 -8.86 4.27
CA VAL A 171 -16.10 -7.66 4.12
C VAL A 171 -16.40 -7.47 2.62
N ARG A 172 -17.69 -7.46 2.28
CA ARG A 172 -18.22 -7.17 0.94
C ARG A 172 -18.87 -5.79 0.93
N GLN A 173 -19.14 -5.27 -0.25
CA GLN A 173 -19.77 -3.96 -0.41
C GLN A 173 -20.78 -3.96 -1.56
N THR A 174 -21.80 -3.12 -1.42
CA THR A 174 -22.82 -2.83 -2.42
C THR A 174 -22.90 -1.32 -2.58
N ALA A 175 -22.75 -0.80 -3.81
CA ALA A 175 -23.00 0.61 -4.08
C ALA A 175 -24.41 0.81 -4.61
N VAL A 176 -25.03 1.90 -4.19
CA VAL A 176 -26.41 2.24 -4.49
C VAL A 176 -26.45 3.66 -5.01
N TYR A 177 -27.12 3.84 -6.14
CA TYR A 177 -27.63 5.13 -6.61
C TYR A 177 -29.15 5.06 -6.67
N HIS A 178 -29.82 6.13 -6.27
CA HIS A 178 -31.27 6.26 -6.34
C HIS A 178 -31.66 7.68 -6.78
N LYS A 179 -32.48 7.78 -7.82
CA LYS A 179 -33.09 9.03 -8.30
C LYS A 179 -34.61 8.88 -8.39
N LEU A 180 -35.32 9.88 -7.90
CA LEU A 180 -36.77 9.96 -8.01
C LEU A 180 -37.14 11.09 -8.98
N GLY A 181 -37.73 10.75 -10.12
CA GLY A 181 -38.16 11.72 -11.14
C GLY A 181 -39.65 11.62 -11.47
N ILE A 182 -40.25 12.68 -12.02
CA ILE A 182 -41.64 12.68 -12.51
C ILE A 182 -41.66 12.27 -13.99
N ASN A 183 -42.64 11.46 -14.39
CA ASN A 183 -42.75 10.91 -15.75
C ASN A 183 -42.81 12.02 -16.83
N PRO A 184 -41.96 11.98 -17.88
CA PRO A 184 -41.86 13.05 -18.88
C PRO A 184 -43.11 13.23 -19.76
N ASN A 185 -43.96 12.20 -19.90
CA ASN A 185 -45.13 12.23 -20.81
C ASN A 185 -46.43 12.77 -20.18
N GLU A 186 -46.43 13.19 -18.91
CA GLU A 186 -47.57 13.92 -18.32
C GLU A 186 -47.47 15.42 -18.66
N THR A 187 -47.83 15.79 -19.89
CA THR A 187 -48.11 17.19 -20.25
C THR A 187 -49.30 17.73 -19.47
N MET A 188 -49.23 18.98 -19.00
CA MET A 188 -50.24 19.69 -18.21
C MET A 188 -51.64 19.87 -18.86
N SER A 189 -51.94 19.20 -19.97
CA SER A 189 -53.09 19.49 -20.81
C SER A 189 -54.35 18.65 -20.53
N SER A 190 -54.33 17.71 -19.58
CA SER A 190 -55.51 16.89 -19.23
C SER A 190 -55.87 16.89 -17.75
N ALA A 191 -55.50 17.93 -17.01
CA ALA A 191 -56.07 18.17 -15.68
C ALA A 191 -57.50 18.72 -15.84
N SER A 192 -58.47 17.84 -16.06
CA SER A 192 -59.87 18.18 -15.75
C SER A 192 -59.93 18.57 -14.28
N ALA A 193 -60.56 19.69 -13.97
CA ALA A 193 -60.54 20.35 -12.66
C ALA A 193 -61.13 19.56 -11.47
N HIS A 194 -61.40 18.25 -11.62
CA HIS A 194 -62.05 17.40 -10.62
C HIS A 194 -61.26 16.10 -10.29
N SER A 195 -60.05 15.91 -10.82
CA SER A 195 -59.15 14.85 -10.33
C SER A 195 -58.11 15.46 -9.37
N SER A 196 -57.93 14.84 -8.21
CA SER A 196 -56.98 15.27 -7.18
C SER A 196 -55.56 15.49 -7.73
N PRO A 197 -54.76 16.41 -7.18
CA PRO A 197 -53.36 16.67 -7.61
C PRO A 197 -52.42 15.45 -7.48
N LEU A 198 -52.90 14.36 -6.88
CA LEU A 198 -52.16 13.18 -6.42
C LEU A 198 -51.87 12.12 -7.49
N SER A 199 -52.32 12.26 -8.74
CA SER A 199 -51.93 11.33 -9.82
C SER A 199 -50.68 11.75 -10.60
N ARG A 200 -49.78 12.59 -10.05
CA ARG A 200 -48.46 12.82 -10.69
C ARG A 200 -47.57 11.61 -10.43
N ARG A 201 -47.43 10.73 -11.41
CA ARG A 201 -46.72 9.45 -11.26
C ARG A 201 -45.20 9.67 -11.22
N SER A 202 -44.59 9.57 -10.04
CA SER A 202 -43.13 9.56 -9.87
C SER A 202 -42.55 8.19 -10.21
N ARG A 203 -41.46 8.14 -11.00
CA ARG A 203 -40.64 6.97 -11.32
C ARG A 203 -39.38 6.95 -10.47
N SER A 204 -39.13 5.83 -9.80
CA SER A 204 -37.88 5.60 -9.05
C SER A 204 -36.87 4.84 -9.90
N THR A 205 -35.63 5.33 -9.97
CA THR A 205 -34.53 4.70 -10.70
C THR A 205 -33.41 4.35 -9.72
N PHE A 206 -33.05 3.08 -9.65
CA PHE A 206 -31.94 2.57 -8.86
C PHE A 206 -30.83 2.03 -9.75
N LEU A 207 -29.58 2.22 -9.36
CA LEU A 207 -28.43 1.46 -9.86
C LEU A 207 -27.74 0.79 -8.67
N LEU A 208 -27.67 -0.53 -8.70
CA LEU A 208 -27.01 -1.37 -7.71
C LEU A 208 -25.74 -1.95 -8.31
N ILE A 209 -24.60 -1.71 -7.66
CA ILE A 209 -23.30 -2.27 -8.06
C ILE A 209 -22.88 -3.30 -7.02
N ALA A 210 -22.61 -4.52 -7.50
CA ALA A 210 -22.25 -5.70 -6.71
C ALA A 210 -23.24 -6.06 -5.58
N PRO A 211 -24.57 -6.13 -5.83
CA PRO A 211 -25.53 -6.56 -4.81
C PRO A 211 -25.25 -8.00 -4.34
N SER A 212 -25.65 -8.31 -3.10
CA SER A 212 -25.55 -9.67 -2.57
C SER A 212 -26.56 -10.60 -3.26
N GLN A 213 -26.25 -11.91 -3.31
CA GLN A 213 -27.21 -12.89 -3.82
C GLN A 213 -28.46 -13.01 -2.92
N SER A 214 -28.30 -12.75 -1.62
CA SER A 214 -29.41 -12.72 -0.66
C SER A 214 -30.37 -11.59 -0.99
N LEU A 215 -29.84 -10.37 -1.18
CA LEU A 215 -30.60 -9.20 -1.58
C LEU A 215 -31.29 -9.41 -2.93
N GLU A 216 -30.61 -9.96 -3.94
CA GLU A 216 -31.23 -10.27 -5.24
C GLU A 216 -32.43 -11.23 -5.08
N LYS A 217 -32.35 -12.21 -4.17
CA LYS A 217 -33.45 -13.14 -3.86
C LYS A 217 -34.56 -12.47 -3.05
N GLN A 218 -34.22 -11.69 -2.03
CA GLN A 218 -35.20 -10.97 -1.20
C GLN A 218 -35.95 -9.91 -2.00
N LEU A 219 -35.26 -9.20 -2.89
CA LEU A 219 -35.91 -8.35 -3.88
C LEU A 219 -36.86 -9.22 -4.71
N ALA A 220 -36.41 -10.29 -5.38
CA ALA A 220 -37.32 -11.13 -6.16
C ALA A 220 -38.56 -11.64 -5.38
N GLN A 221 -38.39 -12.10 -4.13
CA GLN A 221 -39.46 -12.62 -3.28
C GLN A 221 -40.42 -11.53 -2.76
N SER A 222 -39.88 -10.41 -2.26
CA SER A 222 -40.68 -9.26 -1.83
C SER A 222 -41.53 -8.71 -2.99
N LEU A 223 -41.07 -8.92 -4.22
CA LEU A 223 -41.75 -8.48 -5.43
C LEU A 223 -42.80 -9.47 -5.92
N GLU A 224 -42.59 -10.78 -5.76
CA GLU A 224 -43.61 -11.82 -6.01
C GLU A 224 -44.80 -11.69 -5.05
N MET A 225 -44.55 -11.38 -3.78
CA MET A 225 -45.61 -11.15 -2.78
C MET A 225 -46.32 -9.80 -2.96
N GLY A 226 -45.62 -8.77 -3.46
CA GLY A 226 -46.20 -7.44 -3.71
C GLY A 226 -47.23 -7.40 -4.84
N ILE A 227 -47.19 -8.36 -5.77
CA ILE A 227 -48.20 -8.51 -6.85
C ILE A 227 -49.59 -8.85 -6.27
N SER A 228 -49.66 -9.46 -5.08
CA SER A 228 -50.90 -9.88 -4.43
C SER A 228 -51.61 -8.79 -3.61
N ASN A 229 -50.90 -7.73 -3.18
CA ASN A 229 -51.40 -6.75 -2.20
C ASN A 229 -51.66 -5.34 -2.77
N GLU A 230 -51.59 -5.14 -4.09
CA GLU A 230 -51.79 -3.83 -4.76
C GLU A 230 -51.00 -2.63 -4.18
N CYS A 231 -49.95 -2.86 -3.38
CA CYS A 231 -49.13 -1.79 -2.83
C CYS A 231 -47.94 -1.53 -3.77
N ALA A 232 -47.91 -0.34 -4.38
CA ALA A 232 -46.75 0.09 -5.16
C ALA A 232 -45.50 0.02 -4.27
N VAL A 233 -44.48 -0.75 -4.67
CA VAL A 233 -43.24 -0.93 -3.90
C VAL A 233 -42.76 0.43 -3.40
N ALA A 234 -42.94 0.68 -2.09
CA ALA A 234 -42.55 1.94 -1.50
C ALA A 234 -41.06 2.14 -1.76
N GLN A 235 -40.67 3.30 -2.27
CA GLN A 235 -39.27 3.59 -2.63
C GLN A 235 -38.32 3.33 -1.45
N CYS A 236 -38.80 3.59 -0.24
CA CYS A 236 -38.12 3.32 1.02
C CYS A 236 -37.94 1.82 1.31
N ASN A 237 -38.80 0.93 0.78
CA ASN A 237 -38.70 -0.51 0.99
C ASN A 237 -37.47 -1.13 0.31
N VAL A 238 -37.03 -0.60 -0.85
CA VAL A 238 -35.77 -1.03 -1.47
C VAL A 238 -34.58 -0.64 -0.60
N HIS A 239 -34.57 0.59 -0.07
CA HIS A 239 -33.55 1.04 0.89
C HIS A 239 -33.58 0.21 2.18
N ARG A 240 -34.76 -0.19 2.66
CA ARG A 240 -34.95 -1.05 3.83
C ARG A 240 -34.29 -2.40 3.65
N LEU A 241 -34.56 -3.08 2.53
CA LEU A 241 -33.93 -4.36 2.19
C LEU A 241 -32.41 -4.25 2.04
N LEU A 242 -31.92 -3.15 1.44
CA LEU A 242 -30.49 -2.87 1.32
C LEU A 242 -29.81 -2.69 2.68
N VAL A 243 -30.42 -1.94 3.60
CA VAL A 243 -29.90 -1.77 4.96
C VAL A 243 -29.94 -3.08 5.72
N ALA A 244 -31.05 -3.81 5.70
CA ALA A 244 -31.17 -5.11 6.36
C ALA A 244 -30.12 -6.11 5.88
N ASP A 245 -29.87 -6.23 4.57
CA ASP A 245 -28.80 -7.07 4.01
C ASP A 245 -27.41 -6.62 4.49
N SER A 246 -27.19 -5.30 4.67
CA SER A 246 -25.92 -4.76 5.13
C SER A 246 -25.59 -5.08 6.59
N LEU A 247 -26.61 -5.30 7.43
CA LEU A 247 -26.43 -5.61 8.86
C LEU A 247 -26.03 -7.07 9.11
N GLY A 248 -26.15 -7.94 8.10
CA GLY A 248 -25.81 -9.35 8.21
C GLY A 248 -24.32 -9.60 8.53
N GLY A 249 -24.09 -10.54 9.46
CA GLY A 249 -22.78 -11.14 9.74
C GLY A 249 -21.84 -10.34 10.63
N TRP A 250 -22.18 -9.10 11.01
CA TRP A 250 -21.30 -8.27 11.85
C TRP A 250 -21.17 -8.79 13.28
N THR A 251 -22.25 -9.32 13.86
CA THR A 251 -22.24 -9.86 15.21
C THR A 251 -21.31 -11.06 15.33
N GLU A 252 -21.40 -11.98 14.38
CA GLU A 252 -20.57 -13.19 14.32
C GLU A 252 -19.12 -12.86 13.96
N TYR A 253 -18.88 -11.86 13.10
CA TYR A 253 -17.53 -11.38 12.82
C TYR A 253 -16.86 -10.76 14.06
N MET A 254 -17.58 -9.91 14.80
CA MET A 254 -17.10 -9.34 16.06
C MET A 254 -16.83 -10.41 17.11
N ALA A 255 -17.73 -11.39 17.26
CA ALA A 255 -17.55 -12.50 18.18
C ALA A 255 -16.29 -13.32 17.84
N TRP A 256 -16.04 -13.56 16.55
CA TRP A 256 -14.82 -14.23 16.09
C TRP A 256 -13.54 -13.44 16.40
N LEU A 257 -13.56 -12.11 16.20
CA LEU A 257 -12.42 -11.24 16.57
C LEU A 257 -12.19 -11.24 18.08
N GLU A 258 -13.25 -11.20 18.87
CA GLU A 258 -13.17 -11.26 20.34
C GLU A 258 -12.61 -12.60 20.82
N GLU A 259 -13.08 -13.72 20.28
CA GLU A 259 -12.57 -15.06 20.60
C GLU A 259 -11.06 -15.14 20.32
N ARG A 260 -10.62 -14.68 19.15
CA ARG A 260 -9.20 -14.69 18.78
C ARG A 260 -8.35 -13.77 19.65
N LEU A 261 -8.86 -12.60 20.01
CA LEU A 261 -8.17 -11.69 20.92
C LEU A 261 -8.08 -12.29 22.34
N SER A 262 -9.14 -12.97 22.78
CA SER A 262 -9.18 -13.66 24.07
C SER A 262 -8.18 -14.82 24.11
N ASP A 263 -8.10 -15.64 23.05
CA ASP A 263 -7.12 -16.71 22.91
C ASP A 263 -5.68 -16.19 23.03
N GLN A 264 -5.36 -15.09 22.34
CA GLN A 264 -4.03 -14.49 22.41
C GLN A 264 -3.74 -13.92 23.80
N SER A 265 -4.71 -13.20 24.39
CA SER A 265 -4.58 -12.65 25.74
C SER A 265 -4.36 -13.76 26.79
N ASN A 266 -5.11 -14.86 26.72
CA ASN A 266 -4.96 -15.99 27.63
C ASN A 266 -3.58 -16.63 27.49
N ARG A 267 -3.11 -16.87 26.25
CA ARG A 267 -1.76 -17.40 25.99
C ARG A 267 -0.65 -16.52 26.57
N MET A 268 -0.82 -15.20 26.58
CA MET A 268 0.14 -14.28 27.20
C MET A 268 0.10 -14.27 28.74
N VAL A 269 -1.09 -14.43 29.34
CA VAL A 269 -1.27 -14.48 30.80
C VAL A 269 -0.66 -15.74 31.40
N PHE A 270 -0.77 -16.88 30.70
CA PHE A 270 -0.22 -18.17 31.16
C PHE A 270 1.27 -18.36 30.84
N ALA A 271 1.92 -17.43 30.12
CA ALA A 271 3.35 -17.50 29.84
C ALA A 271 4.21 -17.15 31.08
N LYS A 272 5.00 -18.10 31.57
CA LYS A 272 6.00 -17.86 32.63
C LYS A 272 7.20 -17.08 32.07
N VAL A 273 7.63 -16.04 32.79
CA VAL A 273 8.93 -15.39 32.59
C VAL A 273 9.88 -16.08 33.56
N GLY A 274 10.65 -17.05 33.07
CA GLY A 274 11.64 -17.77 33.85
C GLY A 274 13.05 -17.21 33.62
N THR A 275 13.71 -16.78 34.69
CA THR A 275 15.18 -16.77 34.75
C THR A 275 15.67 -18.21 34.84
N GLU A 276 16.81 -18.48 34.21
CA GLU A 276 17.40 -19.80 33.98
C GLU A 276 17.34 -20.78 35.16
N LYS A 277 17.13 -22.06 34.80
CA LYS A 277 17.21 -23.29 35.61
C LYS A 277 15.99 -23.61 36.48
N GLU A 278 15.02 -24.31 35.90
CA GLU A 278 14.38 -25.46 36.55
C GLU A 278 13.56 -26.25 35.52
N TYR A 279 13.92 -27.53 35.33
CA TYR A 279 13.21 -28.48 34.49
C TYR A 279 11.94 -28.95 35.21
N LEU A 280 10.75 -28.47 34.82
CA LEU A 280 9.48 -29.06 35.29
C LEU A 280 8.39 -29.06 34.19
N SER A 281 7.93 -30.27 33.85
CA SER A 281 6.72 -30.73 33.12
C SER A 281 6.30 -30.05 31.78
N PRO A 282 6.09 -30.81 30.68
CA PRO A 282 5.74 -30.28 29.34
C PRO A 282 4.35 -29.64 29.18
N LEU A 283 3.52 -29.61 30.23
CA LEU A 283 2.10 -29.25 30.13
C LEU A 283 1.78 -27.78 30.48
N THR A 284 2.76 -26.95 30.85
CA THR A 284 2.51 -25.53 31.25
C THR A 284 3.52 -24.49 30.72
N ASP A 285 4.42 -24.85 29.81
CA ASP A 285 5.42 -23.91 29.25
C ASP A 285 4.94 -23.30 27.91
N PHE A 286 4.33 -22.11 27.97
CA PHE A 286 4.07 -21.30 26.77
C PHE A 286 5.12 -20.18 26.64
N ASN A 287 5.97 -20.28 25.61
CA ASN A 287 6.93 -19.24 25.25
C ASN A 287 6.31 -18.29 24.20
N ILE A 288 6.26 -16.99 24.48
CA ILE A 288 5.65 -15.99 23.56
C ILE A 288 6.56 -15.83 22.34
N ASN A 289 6.15 -16.34 21.17
CA ASN A 289 6.94 -16.32 19.94
C ASN A 289 6.60 -15.09 19.08
N PHE A 290 7.48 -14.74 18.13
CA PHE A 290 7.28 -13.62 17.17
C PHE A 290 5.93 -13.69 16.42
N ILE A 291 5.42 -14.92 16.19
CA ILE A 291 4.14 -15.20 15.52
C ILE A 291 2.95 -14.66 16.32
N ASP A 292 3.00 -14.75 17.65
CA ASP A 292 1.90 -14.30 18.52
C ASP A 292 1.79 -12.76 18.49
N ARG A 293 2.94 -12.07 18.44
CA ARG A 293 3.03 -10.60 18.33
C ARG A 293 2.45 -10.08 17.03
N GLN A 294 2.80 -10.75 15.93
CA GLN A 294 2.30 -10.40 14.61
C GLN A 294 0.79 -10.67 14.49
N THR A 295 0.32 -11.78 15.07
CA THR A 295 -1.11 -12.09 15.12
C THR A 295 -1.88 -11.04 15.91
N LEU A 296 -1.35 -10.61 17.06
CA LEU A 296 -1.97 -9.55 17.87
C LEU A 296 -2.02 -8.22 17.12
N LYS A 297 -0.97 -7.86 16.38
CA LYS A 297 -0.96 -6.63 15.57
C LYS A 297 -2.00 -6.67 14.45
N LEU A 298 -2.14 -7.81 13.77
CA LEU A 298 -3.16 -7.99 12.73
C LEU A 298 -4.58 -7.93 13.29
N LEU A 299 -4.81 -8.47 14.49
CA LEU A 299 -6.10 -8.36 15.18
C LEU A 299 -6.39 -6.90 15.57
N GLU A 300 -5.40 -6.17 16.07
CA GLU A 300 -5.54 -4.74 16.39
C GLU A 300 -5.94 -3.93 15.14
N ASP A 301 -5.24 -4.13 14.02
CA ASP A 301 -5.53 -3.43 12.77
C ASP A 301 -6.94 -3.79 12.24
N SER A 302 -7.32 -5.07 12.31
CA SER A 302 -8.67 -5.53 11.91
C SER A 302 -9.79 -4.91 12.76
N VAL A 303 -9.54 -4.66 14.06
CA VAL A 303 -10.50 -4.01 14.96
C VAL A 303 -10.61 -2.51 14.66
N ILE A 304 -9.50 -1.86 14.28
CA ILE A 304 -9.48 -0.45 13.85
C ILE A 304 -10.28 -0.29 12.55
N ASP A 305 -10.04 -1.15 11.56
CA ASP A 305 -10.77 -1.15 10.30
C ASP A 305 -12.28 -1.33 10.54
N LEU A 306 -12.65 -2.26 11.42
CA LEU A 306 -14.03 -2.49 11.79
C LEU A 306 -14.68 -1.26 12.45
N GLU A 307 -13.95 -0.52 13.30
CA GLU A 307 -14.44 0.72 13.90
C GLU A 307 -14.76 1.78 12.82
N ILE A 308 -13.89 1.91 11.82
CA ILE A 308 -14.07 2.83 10.69
C ILE A 308 -15.27 2.42 9.83
N ILE A 309 -15.38 1.13 9.51
CA ILE A 309 -16.47 0.57 8.69
C ILE A 309 -17.82 0.82 9.36
N LEU A 310 -17.99 0.41 10.62
CA LEU A 310 -19.27 0.54 11.32
C LEU A 310 -19.65 2.01 11.55
N SER A 311 -18.67 2.87 11.85
CA SER A 311 -18.92 4.31 11.98
C SER A 311 -19.39 4.93 10.66
N THR A 312 -18.80 4.50 9.54
CA THR A 312 -19.19 4.96 8.20
C THR A 312 -20.57 4.42 7.79
N MET A 313 -20.87 3.17 8.14
CA MET A 313 -22.19 2.57 7.94
C MET A 313 -23.27 3.29 8.74
N LEU A 314 -23.02 3.58 10.03
CA LEU A 314 -23.96 4.33 10.88
C LEU A 314 -24.33 5.67 10.24
N ASN A 315 -23.33 6.45 9.83
CA ASN A 315 -23.54 7.73 9.14
C ASN A 315 -24.34 7.55 7.84
N THR A 316 -24.10 6.46 7.11
CA THR A 316 -24.80 6.16 5.86
C THR A 316 -26.26 5.81 6.10
N ILE A 317 -26.56 4.95 7.07
CA ILE A 317 -27.93 4.55 7.44
C ILE A 317 -28.71 5.76 7.96
N VAL A 318 -28.10 6.62 8.78
CA VAL A 318 -28.70 7.89 9.20
C VAL A 318 -29.04 8.78 8.00
N GLY A 319 -28.14 8.85 7.01
CA GLY A 319 -28.38 9.57 5.76
C GLY A 319 -29.55 9.01 4.94
N ILE A 320 -29.63 7.67 4.82
CA ILE A 320 -30.73 6.96 4.15
C ILE A 320 -32.06 7.23 4.86
N ARG A 321 -32.10 7.08 6.20
CA ARG A 321 -33.29 7.36 7.02
C ARG A 321 -33.79 8.78 6.79
N GLU A 322 -32.89 9.77 6.85
CA GLU A 322 -33.25 11.17 6.65
C GLU A 322 -33.75 11.46 5.23
N HIS A 323 -33.18 10.77 4.23
CA HIS A 323 -33.64 10.85 2.85
C HIS A 323 -35.05 10.27 2.69
N CYS A 324 -35.29 9.08 3.24
CA CYS A 324 -36.61 8.42 3.24
C CYS A 324 -37.67 9.25 3.97
N ARG A 325 -37.33 9.83 5.13
CA ARG A 325 -38.22 10.73 5.90
C ARG A 325 -38.63 11.95 5.07
N LYS A 326 -37.68 12.62 4.43
CA LYS A 326 -37.97 13.78 3.55
C LYS A 326 -38.81 13.40 2.33
N CYS A 327 -38.63 12.20 1.79
CA CYS A 327 -39.46 11.69 0.70
C CYS A 327 -40.89 11.41 1.18
N CYS A 328 -41.05 10.75 2.33
CA CYS A 328 -42.36 10.55 2.98
C CYS A 328 -43.10 11.88 3.16
N GLU A 329 -42.47 12.85 3.83
CA GLU A 329 -43.07 14.16 4.13
C GLU A 329 -43.55 14.90 2.88
N ARG A 330 -42.91 14.67 1.73
CA ARG A 330 -43.17 15.39 0.49
C ARG A 330 -44.18 14.70 -0.42
N TYR A 331 -44.17 13.38 -0.48
CA TYR A 331 -44.95 12.62 -1.46
C TYR A 331 -46.17 11.91 -0.85
N CYS A 332 -46.26 11.76 0.48
CA CYS A 332 -47.34 11.02 1.14
C CYS A 332 -48.36 11.90 1.88
N ARG A 333 -48.12 13.21 2.04
CA ARG A 333 -48.87 14.09 2.96
C ARG A 333 -50.34 14.36 2.66
N GLU A 334 -50.86 14.04 1.47
CA GLU A 334 -52.28 14.30 1.14
C GLU A 334 -53.16 13.04 1.14
N GLU A 335 -52.58 11.83 1.25
CA GLU A 335 -53.34 10.58 1.36
C GLU A 335 -53.24 10.00 2.77
N ARG A 336 -54.30 10.24 3.54
CA ARG A 336 -54.68 9.61 4.83
C ARG A 336 -54.00 10.16 6.09
N LYS A 337 -54.84 10.38 7.09
CA LYS A 337 -54.47 10.63 8.49
C LYS A 337 -53.65 9.44 9.01
N GLY A 338 -52.32 9.56 9.00
CA GLY A 338 -51.44 8.96 10.00
C GLY A 338 -51.05 7.48 9.88
N ASP A 339 -51.05 6.87 8.69
CA ASP A 339 -50.54 5.49 8.55
C ASP A 339 -49.99 5.23 7.13
N CYS A 340 -48.82 5.80 6.81
CA CYS A 340 -48.08 5.46 5.59
C CYS A 340 -47.11 4.32 5.89
N ASP A 341 -47.02 3.31 5.01
CA ASP A 341 -45.98 2.26 5.07
C ASP A 341 -44.56 2.85 5.21
N CYS A 342 -44.35 4.06 4.70
CA CYS A 342 -43.09 4.78 4.78
C CYS A 342 -42.72 5.24 6.19
N ASP A 343 -43.68 5.50 7.08
CA ASP A 343 -43.41 5.86 8.48
C ASP A 343 -42.95 4.62 9.27
N GLN A 344 -43.60 3.47 9.06
CA GLN A 344 -43.18 2.19 9.64
C GLN A 344 -41.74 1.82 9.22
N ILE A 345 -41.39 2.05 7.95
CA ILE A 345 -40.03 1.82 7.44
C ILE A 345 -39.01 2.80 8.07
N VAL A 346 -39.40 4.05 8.35
CA VAL A 346 -38.52 5.02 9.01
C VAL A 346 -38.28 4.63 10.47
N GLU A 347 -39.30 4.12 11.17
CA GLU A 347 -39.17 3.55 12.51
C GLU A 347 -38.22 2.33 12.52
N GLU A 348 -38.32 1.43 11.53
CA GLU A 348 -37.38 0.31 11.37
C GLU A 348 -35.93 0.79 11.16
N PHE A 349 -35.71 1.87 10.40
CA PHE A 349 -34.38 2.47 10.30
C PHE A 349 -33.88 3.05 11.64
N ASP A 350 -34.75 3.56 12.51
CA ASP A 350 -34.35 3.99 13.85
C ASP A 350 -33.85 2.82 14.71
N GLU A 351 -34.44 1.63 14.56
CA GLU A 351 -33.95 0.41 15.20
C GLU A 351 -32.59 -0.01 14.63
N HIS A 352 -32.43 -0.01 13.30
CA HIS A 352 -31.14 -0.30 12.67
C HIS A 352 -30.03 0.68 13.08
N VAL A 353 -30.35 1.97 13.24
CA VAL A 353 -29.38 2.97 13.73
C VAL A 353 -28.95 2.64 15.16
N LYS A 354 -29.88 2.26 16.04
CA LYS A 354 -29.56 1.84 17.41
C LYS A 354 -28.69 0.58 17.43
N GLU A 355 -28.98 -0.39 16.56
CA GLU A 355 -28.21 -1.62 16.43
C GLU A 355 -26.76 -1.36 16.00
N VAL A 356 -26.54 -0.55 14.97
CA VAL A 356 -25.19 -0.21 14.51
C VAL A 356 -24.45 0.67 15.52
N ASP A 357 -25.12 1.60 16.20
CA ASP A 357 -24.50 2.37 17.29
C ASP A 357 -24.02 1.45 18.42
N LEU A 358 -24.80 0.42 18.77
CA LEU A 358 -24.38 -0.60 19.72
C LEU A 358 -23.14 -1.37 19.21
N HIS A 359 -23.09 -1.74 17.93
CA HIS A 359 -21.92 -2.38 17.34
C HIS A 359 -20.67 -1.47 17.40
N VAL A 360 -20.79 -0.18 17.07
CA VAL A 360 -19.69 0.79 17.19
C VAL A 360 -19.17 0.87 18.63
N ARG A 361 -20.06 0.90 19.63
CA ARG A 361 -19.66 0.90 21.05
C ARG A 361 -18.92 -0.38 21.43
N ARG A 362 -19.41 -1.55 20.98
CA ARG A 362 -18.76 -2.85 21.23
C ARG A 362 -17.36 -2.93 20.62
N VAL A 363 -17.18 -2.44 19.40
CA VAL A 363 -15.87 -2.43 18.74
C VAL A 363 -14.88 -1.49 19.41
N LYS A 364 -15.34 -0.34 19.92
CA LYS A 364 -14.50 0.55 20.74
C LYS A 364 -13.99 -0.15 22.00
N LEU A 365 -14.84 -0.90 22.68
CA LEU A 365 -14.43 -1.72 23.83
C LEU A 365 -13.41 -2.80 23.43
N LEU A 366 -13.65 -3.48 22.30
CA LEU A 366 -12.74 -4.49 21.77
C LEU A 366 -11.37 -3.89 21.40
N ARG A 367 -11.34 -2.66 20.88
CA ARG A 367 -10.12 -1.91 20.57
C ARG A 367 -9.32 -1.58 21.82
N GLU A 368 -9.99 -1.07 22.87
CA GLU A 368 -9.30 -0.80 24.14
C GLU A 368 -8.74 -2.09 24.75
N ARG A 369 -9.45 -3.21 24.62
CA ARG A 369 -8.94 -4.53 25.02
C ARG A 369 -7.70 -4.93 24.21
N ALA A 370 -7.72 -4.75 22.89
CA ALA A 370 -6.59 -5.09 22.01
C ALA A 370 -5.34 -4.25 22.27
N LYS A 371 -5.51 -2.93 22.48
CA LYS A 371 -4.43 -2.03 22.91
C LYS A 371 -3.85 -2.46 24.25
N SER A 372 -4.70 -2.78 25.22
CA SER A 372 -4.27 -3.24 26.55
C SER A 372 -3.43 -4.52 26.46
N THR A 373 -3.87 -5.50 25.67
CA THR A 373 -3.12 -6.74 25.43
C THR A 373 -1.77 -6.47 24.76
N THR A 374 -1.72 -5.58 23.77
CA THR A 374 -0.47 -5.19 23.08
C THR A 374 0.51 -4.47 24.02
N GLN A 375 0.00 -3.61 24.91
CA GLN A 375 0.80 -2.93 25.92
C GLN A 375 1.33 -3.90 26.98
N LEU A 376 0.53 -4.90 27.40
CA LEU A 376 0.97 -5.98 28.27
C LEU A 376 2.15 -6.74 27.64
N GLU A 377 2.09 -7.03 26.33
CA GLU A 377 3.17 -7.68 25.59
C GLU A 377 4.48 -6.88 25.65
N LYS A 378 4.39 -5.57 25.40
CA LYS A 378 5.55 -4.66 25.42
C LYS A 378 6.15 -4.54 26.83
N SER A 379 5.31 -4.57 27.87
CA SER A 379 5.69 -4.46 29.29
C SER A 379 6.30 -5.74 29.87
N THR A 380 5.98 -6.92 29.33
CA THR A 380 6.60 -8.20 29.77
C THR A 380 8.12 -8.28 29.55
N LYS A 381 8.72 -7.34 28.80
CA LYS A 381 10.18 -7.16 28.71
C LYS A 381 10.80 -6.38 29.89
N ASP A 382 10.02 -5.60 30.65
CA ASP A 382 10.61 -4.59 31.55
C ASP A 382 10.38 -4.79 33.06
N ALA A 383 9.37 -5.52 33.57
CA ALA A 383 9.35 -5.87 35.01
C ALA A 383 8.26 -6.89 35.40
N ALA A 384 8.60 -7.75 36.37
CA ALA A 384 7.66 -8.63 37.07
C ALA A 384 6.56 -7.90 37.85
N ALA A 385 6.72 -6.60 38.13
CA ALA A 385 5.81 -5.80 38.96
C ALA A 385 4.48 -5.44 38.28
N VAL A 386 4.43 -5.32 36.94
CA VAL A 386 3.21 -4.95 36.21
C VAL A 386 2.21 -6.11 36.15
N LYS A 387 2.68 -7.36 36.31
CA LYS A 387 1.83 -8.56 36.30
C LYS A 387 0.82 -8.59 37.46
N VAL A 388 1.19 -8.14 38.66
CA VAL A 388 0.31 -8.20 39.85
C VAL A 388 -0.82 -7.18 39.76
N LEU A 389 -0.53 -5.94 39.33
CA LEU A 389 -1.54 -4.89 39.17
C LEU A 389 -2.52 -5.17 38.02
N THR A 390 -2.07 -5.83 36.94
CA THR A 390 -2.93 -6.12 35.78
C THR A 390 -3.80 -7.35 35.97
N VAL A 391 -3.35 -8.34 36.76
CA VAL A 391 -4.17 -9.50 37.15
C VAL A 391 -5.33 -9.07 38.06
N ILE A 392 -5.11 -8.08 38.94
CA ILE A 392 -6.20 -7.50 39.74
C ILE A 392 -7.19 -6.72 38.86
N GLY A 393 -6.72 -6.01 37.82
CA GLY A 393 -7.60 -5.36 36.86
C GLY A 393 -8.42 -6.33 35.99
N LEU A 394 -7.77 -7.35 35.40
CA LEU A 394 -8.38 -8.25 34.42
C LEU A 394 -9.29 -9.33 35.04
N VAL A 395 -9.10 -9.70 36.30
CA VAL A 395 -9.97 -10.67 37.01
C VAL A 395 -11.20 -9.98 37.62
N TYR A 396 -11.09 -8.70 38.01
CA TYR A 396 -12.20 -8.00 38.65
C TYR A 396 -13.11 -7.20 37.70
N LEU A 397 -12.62 -6.74 36.53
CA LEU A 397 -13.45 -6.02 35.55
C LEU A 397 -14.55 -6.87 34.87
N PRO A 398 -14.36 -8.14 34.50
CA PRO A 398 -15.42 -8.98 33.94
C PRO A 398 -16.57 -9.18 34.94
N SER A 399 -16.23 -9.31 36.23
CA SER A 399 -17.19 -9.49 37.32
C SER A 399 -18.07 -8.26 37.55
N THR A 400 -17.59 -7.06 37.21
CA THR A 400 -18.38 -5.81 37.31
C THR A 400 -19.31 -5.61 36.11
N ILE A 401 -18.95 -6.13 34.92
CA ILE A 401 -19.74 -5.98 33.69
C ILE A 401 -21.00 -6.86 33.73
N VAL A 402 -20.94 -8.03 34.37
CA VAL A 402 -22.11 -8.93 34.49
C VAL A 402 -23.08 -8.47 35.59
N ALA A 403 -22.61 -7.75 36.61
CA ALA A 403 -23.44 -7.28 37.72
C ALA A 403 -24.15 -5.93 37.46
N ALA A 404 -23.76 -5.16 36.43
CA ALA A 404 -24.26 -3.81 36.20
C ALA A 404 -25.32 -3.67 35.10
N ILE A 405 -25.87 -4.78 34.58
CA ILE A 405 -26.99 -4.76 33.62
C ILE A 405 -28.15 -5.58 34.21
N GLU A 406 -28.88 -4.98 35.15
CA GLU A 406 -30.22 -5.46 35.47
C GLU A 406 -31.15 -5.11 34.30
N ILE A 407 -31.61 -6.15 33.61
CA ILE A 407 -32.69 -6.08 32.61
C ILE A 407 -34.01 -6.02 33.40
N PRO A 408 -34.88 -5.01 33.22
CA PRO A 408 -36.21 -5.04 33.82
C PRO A 408 -37.04 -6.12 33.12
N ALA A 409 -37.59 -7.06 33.88
CA ALA A 409 -38.53 -8.06 33.37
C ALA A 409 -39.87 -7.40 32.95
N PRO A 410 -40.56 -7.92 31.92
CA PRO A 410 -41.83 -7.38 31.44
C PRO A 410 -43.00 -7.70 32.41
N PRO A 411 -44.08 -6.88 32.42
CA PRO A 411 -45.18 -7.06 33.36
C PRO A 411 -46.07 -8.23 32.94
N THR A 412 -46.31 -9.16 33.86
CA THR A 412 -47.41 -10.11 33.78
C THR A 412 -48.52 -9.65 34.71
N ASP A 413 -49.60 -9.15 34.13
CA ASP A 413 -50.90 -9.02 34.79
C ASP A 413 -51.45 -10.42 35.12
N LYS A 414 -51.79 -10.65 36.40
CA LYS A 414 -53.07 -11.21 36.88
C LYS A 414 -53.02 -11.56 38.38
N ASN A 415 -53.83 -10.83 39.15
CA ASN A 415 -54.64 -11.20 40.32
C ASN A 415 -54.19 -12.35 41.24
N TYR A 416 -53.97 -12.06 42.54
CA TYR A 416 -54.93 -12.29 43.64
C TYR A 416 -54.23 -12.21 45.03
N ASP A 417 -54.84 -11.44 45.94
CA ASP A 417 -54.88 -11.48 47.42
C ASP A 417 -53.62 -11.76 48.30
N SER A 418 -53.24 -10.72 49.05
CA SER A 418 -53.00 -10.56 50.52
C SER A 418 -52.83 -11.81 51.43
N PRO A 419 -52.28 -11.71 52.69
CA PRO A 419 -51.72 -10.54 53.42
C PRO A 419 -50.34 -10.75 54.12
N GLU A 420 -49.72 -9.62 54.52
CA GLU A 420 -48.96 -9.28 55.77
C GLU A 420 -48.59 -10.35 56.85
N PRO A 421 -47.69 -10.08 57.86
CA PRO A 421 -47.07 -8.80 58.28
C PRO A 421 -45.59 -8.83 58.79
N SER A 422 -45.10 -7.64 59.14
CA SER A 422 -44.35 -7.28 60.37
C SER A 422 -42.82 -7.09 60.38
N ASN A 423 -42.47 -5.84 60.69
CA ASN A 423 -41.51 -5.36 61.70
C ASN A 423 -40.00 -5.68 61.56
N ALA A 424 -39.19 -4.65 61.30
CA ALA A 424 -38.54 -3.85 62.36
C ALA A 424 -37.43 -2.92 61.78
N VAL A 425 -37.44 -1.69 62.29
CA VAL A 425 -36.51 -0.54 62.17
C VAL A 425 -35.36 -0.71 63.21
N PRO A 426 -34.24 0.06 63.36
CA PRO A 426 -33.71 1.28 62.68
C PRO A 426 -32.18 1.31 62.34
N GLU A 427 -31.79 2.41 61.65
CA GLU A 427 -30.65 3.34 61.81
C GLU A 427 -29.22 2.87 62.19
N ILE A 428 -28.21 3.48 61.55
CA ILE A 428 -27.33 4.52 62.17
C ILE A 428 -26.51 5.25 61.09
N LEU A 429 -26.39 6.56 61.34
CA LEU A 429 -25.81 7.66 60.57
C LEU A 429 -24.29 7.60 60.35
N ILE A 430 -23.83 8.32 59.32
CA ILE A 430 -22.48 8.92 59.27
C ILE A 430 -22.66 10.44 59.13
N ASP A 431 -21.99 11.15 60.03
CA ASP A 431 -21.96 12.59 60.24
C ASP A 431 -21.38 13.41 59.08
N GLU A 432 -21.84 14.67 59.03
CA GLU A 432 -21.36 15.80 58.25
C GLU A 432 -19.94 16.28 58.65
N PRO A 433 -19.39 17.31 57.96
CA PRO A 433 -19.61 18.67 58.49
C PRO A 433 -19.90 19.76 57.42
N GLU A 434 -20.98 20.49 57.69
CA GLU A 434 -21.26 21.94 57.67
C GLU A 434 -20.35 23.01 56.95
N PRO A 435 -20.94 24.20 56.64
CA PRO A 435 -20.76 24.96 55.39
C PRO A 435 -20.26 26.40 55.63
N LEU A 436 -20.38 27.27 54.61
CA LEU A 436 -20.69 28.73 54.65
C LEU A 436 -20.57 29.33 53.21
N PRO A 437 -21.15 30.51 52.90
CA PRO A 437 -22.57 30.80 52.70
C PRO A 437 -22.87 31.38 51.31
N GLY A 438 -24.16 31.51 50.97
CA GLY A 438 -24.66 32.03 49.69
C GLY A 438 -24.77 33.56 49.62
N GLU A 439 -25.18 34.04 48.45
CA GLU A 439 -26.34 34.93 48.26
C GLU A 439 -26.60 35.16 46.75
N ASP A 440 -27.78 34.73 46.34
CA ASP A 440 -28.81 35.43 45.57
C ASP A 440 -28.71 35.84 44.09
N ALA A 441 -29.82 35.45 43.44
CA ALA A 441 -30.61 36.17 42.44
C ALA A 441 -30.37 35.91 40.94
N ALA A 442 -31.21 35.02 40.39
CA ALA A 442 -31.76 35.08 39.04
C ALA A 442 -33.02 36.00 39.01
N PRO A 443 -33.74 36.22 37.89
CA PRO A 443 -33.39 36.71 36.52
C PRO A 443 -34.44 37.82 36.11
N PRO A 444 -35.04 37.97 34.89
CA PRO A 444 -34.61 37.81 33.49
C PRO A 444 -35.03 38.98 32.51
N GLN A 445 -34.65 38.85 31.22
CA GLN A 445 -35.33 39.26 29.95
C GLN A 445 -35.36 40.73 29.41
N SER A 446 -34.77 40.90 28.19
CA SER A 446 -35.43 41.22 26.89
C SER A 446 -35.11 42.52 26.11
N HIS A 447 -35.11 42.31 24.77
CA HIS A 447 -35.34 43.22 23.61
C HIS A 447 -34.26 44.22 23.16
N ALA A 448 -33.76 44.10 21.92
CA ALA A 448 -34.45 44.59 20.70
C ALA A 448 -33.66 44.35 19.39
N SER A 449 -34.38 43.90 18.36
CA SER A 449 -34.09 44.03 16.92
C SER A 449 -34.20 45.52 16.51
N THR A 450 -33.76 46.04 15.35
CA THR A 450 -34.23 45.72 13.99
C THR A 450 -33.54 46.64 12.96
N ARG A 451 -33.59 46.21 11.69
CA ARG A 451 -33.14 46.86 10.45
C ARG A 451 -34.01 48.06 9.96
N LEU A 452 -33.42 48.76 8.97
CA LEU A 452 -34.00 49.39 7.75
C LEU A 452 -34.55 50.83 7.80
N ASN A 453 -34.12 51.68 6.84
CA ASN A 453 -35.03 52.25 5.83
C ASN A 453 -34.35 52.97 4.63
N SER A 454 -34.77 52.53 3.43
CA SER A 454 -35.23 53.24 2.21
C SER A 454 -34.62 54.56 1.65
N SER A 455 -34.31 54.47 0.34
CA SER A 455 -34.86 55.27 -0.79
C SER A 455 -34.11 56.45 -1.46
N ARG A 456 -34.22 56.41 -2.81
CA ARG A 456 -34.33 57.48 -3.85
C ARG A 456 -33.13 57.84 -4.76
N ARG A 457 -33.51 57.93 -6.06
CA ARG A 457 -32.80 58.29 -7.30
C ARG A 457 -32.52 59.81 -7.40
N ASN A 458 -31.45 60.21 -8.12
CA ASN A 458 -31.55 60.96 -9.41
C ASN A 458 -30.19 61.38 -10.02
N SER A 459 -29.94 60.89 -11.25
CA SER A 459 -29.56 61.56 -12.52
C SER A 459 -28.41 62.57 -12.70
N ASN A 460 -27.64 62.31 -13.79
CA ASN A 460 -26.96 63.22 -14.75
C ASN A 460 -25.61 63.85 -14.32
N SER A 461 -24.56 63.98 -15.15
CA SER A 461 -24.37 63.88 -16.62
C SER A 461 -22.89 63.79 -17.04
N SER A 462 -22.68 63.32 -18.28
CA SER A 462 -21.70 63.74 -19.32
C SER A 462 -20.19 63.35 -19.30
N LEU A 463 -19.84 62.56 -20.32
CA LEU A 463 -18.55 62.31 -21.01
C LEU A 463 -17.85 63.62 -21.50
N PRO A 464 -16.53 63.68 -21.86
CA PRO A 464 -15.88 62.77 -22.83
C PRO A 464 -14.34 62.47 -22.77
N LYS A 465 -13.98 61.37 -23.47
CA LYS A 465 -12.83 61.12 -24.39
C LYS A 465 -11.34 61.25 -23.96
N SER A 466 -10.65 60.13 -24.22
CA SER A 466 -9.45 59.92 -25.08
C SER A 466 -8.01 60.06 -24.55
N HIS A 467 -7.26 58.98 -24.85
CA HIS A 467 -5.85 58.85 -25.28
C HIS A 467 -4.73 58.60 -24.26
N GLY A 468 -4.15 57.39 -24.38
CA GLY A 468 -2.73 57.19 -24.71
C GLY A 468 -1.73 57.11 -23.56
N GLY A 469 -0.89 56.05 -23.58
CA GLY A 469 0.47 56.14 -23.05
C GLY A 469 0.86 55.12 -21.98
N SER A 470 1.59 54.09 -22.41
CA SER A 470 2.58 53.33 -21.64
C SER A 470 3.40 54.20 -20.69
N VAL A 471 3.60 53.80 -19.43
CA VAL A 471 4.87 53.99 -18.68
C VAL A 471 4.97 52.99 -17.50
N SER A 472 6.13 52.33 -17.47
CA SER A 472 6.77 51.60 -16.38
C SER A 472 6.62 52.20 -14.97
N ARG A 473 6.29 51.40 -13.96
CA ARG A 473 6.40 51.81 -12.55
C ARG A 473 7.64 51.21 -11.89
N GLN A 474 8.65 52.08 -11.75
CA GLN A 474 9.72 51.98 -10.76
C GLN A 474 9.13 51.83 -9.35
N SER A 475 9.53 50.77 -8.65
CA SER A 475 9.31 50.61 -7.22
C SER A 475 10.32 51.46 -6.44
N ARG A 476 9.78 52.34 -5.59
CA ARG A 476 10.53 53.22 -4.69
C ARG A 476 11.31 52.42 -3.64
N SER A 477 12.59 52.77 -3.52
CA SER A 477 13.52 52.40 -2.46
C SER A 477 13.08 52.92 -1.09
N ARG A 478 13.08 52.04 -0.09
CA ARG A 478 13.34 52.41 1.32
C ARG A 478 14.62 51.70 1.77
N SER A 479 15.46 52.50 2.40
CA SER A 479 16.87 52.29 2.76
C SER A 479 17.15 51.06 3.61
N SER A 480 18.04 50.19 3.11
CA SER A 480 18.74 49.14 3.85
C SER A 480 20.18 49.56 4.12
N SER A 481 20.44 50.28 5.22
CA SER A 481 21.79 50.73 5.60
C SER A 481 22.53 49.79 6.55
N GLU A 482 22.05 48.56 6.78
CA GLU A 482 22.74 47.56 7.63
C GLU A 482 23.35 46.36 6.88
N ASN A 483 23.10 46.21 5.57
CA ASN A 483 23.50 45.01 4.81
C ASN A 483 24.83 45.10 4.05
N SER A 484 25.55 46.24 4.04
CA SER A 484 26.78 46.36 3.24
C SER A 484 28.06 45.93 3.95
N ALA A 485 28.07 45.82 5.29
CA ALA A 485 29.27 45.48 6.06
C ALA A 485 29.53 43.97 6.19
N THR A 486 28.52 43.11 5.98
CA THR A 486 28.63 41.65 6.14
C THR A 486 29.10 40.93 4.88
N ALA A 487 28.92 41.53 3.70
CA ALA A 487 29.21 40.91 2.40
C ALA A 487 30.69 40.60 2.14
N GLY A 488 31.63 41.29 2.80
CA GLY A 488 33.08 41.06 2.66
C GLY A 488 33.72 40.15 3.71
N SER A 489 32.93 39.61 4.65
CA SER A 489 33.44 38.77 5.76
C SER A 489 33.40 37.27 5.42
N LEU A 490 34.30 36.47 6.01
CA LEU A 490 34.31 35.01 5.82
C LEU A 490 32.95 34.39 6.18
N ARG A 491 32.28 34.92 7.21
CA ARG A 491 30.90 34.55 7.57
C ARG A 491 29.92 34.79 6.42
N GLY A 492 29.96 35.96 5.78
CA GLY A 492 29.07 36.29 4.66
C GLY A 492 29.27 35.36 3.46
N HIS A 493 30.52 34.96 3.20
CA HIS A 493 30.82 33.96 2.17
C HIS A 493 30.28 32.57 2.53
N LEU A 494 30.48 32.12 3.78
CA LEU A 494 29.90 30.84 4.26
C LEU A 494 28.36 30.87 4.23
N GLU A 495 27.74 32.01 4.58
CA GLU A 495 26.29 32.22 4.52
C GLU A 495 25.75 32.09 3.08
N SER A 496 26.48 32.62 2.11
CA SER A 496 26.14 32.59 0.68
C SER A 496 26.39 31.22 0.05
N ALA A 497 27.31 30.43 0.62
CA ALA A 497 27.62 29.08 0.15
C ALA A 497 26.67 28.00 0.68
N ARG A 498 25.70 28.35 1.55
CA ARG A 498 24.74 27.40 2.10
C ARG A 498 23.85 26.82 1.00
N LYS A 499 23.62 25.51 1.06
CA LYS A 499 22.61 24.80 0.28
C LYS A 499 21.55 24.25 1.23
N GLU A 500 20.28 24.45 0.91
CA GLU A 500 19.17 23.89 1.67
C GLU A 500 19.01 22.40 1.35
N CYS A 501 18.99 21.53 2.37
CA CYS A 501 19.00 20.07 2.21
C CYS A 501 18.17 19.38 3.31
N PRO A 502 17.05 18.69 2.97
CA PRO A 502 16.37 18.70 1.67
C PRO A 502 15.67 20.05 1.39
N PRO A 503 15.32 20.37 0.12
CA PRO A 503 14.60 21.61 -0.21
C PRO A 503 13.31 21.78 0.60
N GLY A 504 13.02 23.00 1.06
CA GLY A 504 11.82 23.30 1.85
C GLY A 504 11.86 22.82 3.31
N SER A 505 12.99 22.27 3.77
CA SER A 505 13.16 21.83 5.16
C SER A 505 13.65 22.93 6.11
N HIS A 506 14.12 24.06 5.57
CA HIS A 506 14.85 25.10 6.28
C HIS A 506 16.13 24.61 6.99
N LEU A 507 16.65 23.43 6.61
CA LEU A 507 17.94 22.90 7.05
C LEU A 507 18.98 23.16 5.97
N PHE A 508 20.19 23.57 6.38
CA PHE A 508 21.25 23.96 5.46
C PHE A 508 22.52 23.15 5.69
N ILE A 509 23.23 22.85 4.61
CA ILE A 509 24.62 22.43 4.65
C ILE A 509 25.50 23.52 4.02
N VAL A 510 26.76 23.61 4.44
CA VAL A 510 27.82 24.27 3.68
C VAL A 510 28.68 23.16 3.06
N PRO A 511 28.60 22.94 1.74
CA PRO A 511 29.30 21.82 1.12
C PRO A 511 30.81 21.83 1.37
N ASN A 512 31.42 20.65 1.53
CA ASN A 512 32.86 20.54 1.81
C ASN A 512 33.73 21.28 0.78
N CYS A 513 33.37 21.25 -0.50
CA CYS A 513 34.14 21.98 -1.51
C CYS A 513 34.09 23.51 -1.33
N ALA A 514 32.97 24.05 -0.82
CA ALA A 514 32.87 25.46 -0.49
C ALA A 514 33.74 25.78 0.74
N GLN A 515 33.70 24.95 1.77
CA GLN A 515 34.56 25.08 2.94
C GLN A 515 36.05 25.02 2.57
N GLU A 516 36.45 24.09 1.69
CA GLU A 516 37.82 23.98 1.18
C GLU A 516 38.25 25.23 0.39
N SER A 517 37.36 25.80 -0.42
CA SER A 517 37.66 27.00 -1.22
C SER A 517 37.73 28.29 -0.39
N LEU A 518 36.91 28.38 0.67
CA LEU A 518 36.79 29.60 1.49
C LEU A 518 37.75 29.59 2.69
N ILE A 519 37.97 28.42 3.30
CA ILE A 519 38.81 28.24 4.49
C ILE A 519 40.22 27.85 4.02
N THR A 520 40.92 28.86 3.51
CA THR A 520 42.32 28.79 3.09
C THR A 520 43.25 29.16 4.24
N ILE A 521 44.52 28.78 4.15
CA ILE A 521 45.55 29.13 5.14
C ILE A 521 45.59 30.66 5.38
N ALA A 522 45.49 31.45 4.31
CA ALA A 522 45.48 32.91 4.40
C ALA A 522 44.24 33.45 5.15
N ALA A 523 43.05 32.90 4.86
CA ALA A 523 41.81 33.32 5.51
C ALA A 523 41.82 32.98 7.01
N VAL A 524 42.30 31.78 7.38
CA VAL A 524 42.41 31.35 8.78
C VAL A 524 43.46 32.17 9.53
N ALA A 525 44.65 32.38 8.95
CA ALA A 525 45.73 33.14 9.58
C ALA A 525 45.30 34.58 9.88
N LYS A 526 44.57 35.23 8.95
CA LYS A 526 44.01 36.56 9.15
C LYS A 526 43.08 36.62 10.37
N GLU A 527 42.24 35.60 10.55
CA GLU A 527 41.26 35.57 11.63
C GLU A 527 41.86 35.20 13.00
N ILE A 528 42.93 34.40 13.00
CA ILE A 528 43.75 34.17 14.20
C ILE A 528 44.48 35.46 14.62
N GLN A 529 45.05 36.19 13.66
CA GLN A 529 45.73 37.47 13.92
C GLN A 529 44.78 38.53 14.46
N ALA A 530 43.54 38.59 13.98
CA ALA A 530 42.52 39.52 14.49
C ALA A 530 42.22 39.32 16.00
N GLY A 531 42.50 38.13 16.54
CA GLY A 531 42.43 37.83 17.98
C GLY A 531 43.60 38.34 18.82
N ASN A 532 44.61 38.99 18.19
CA ASN A 532 45.80 39.58 18.82
C ASN A 532 46.63 38.63 19.73
N ARG A 533 46.58 37.31 19.51
CA ARG A 533 47.32 36.33 20.33
C ARG A 533 48.67 35.91 19.76
N PHE A 534 48.82 35.92 18.45
CA PHE A 534 49.95 35.28 17.76
C PHE A 534 50.58 36.23 16.74
N GLY A 535 51.90 36.14 16.57
CA GLY A 535 52.61 36.87 15.53
C GLY A 535 52.31 36.32 14.11
N PRO A 536 52.68 37.04 13.04
CA PRO A 536 52.28 36.66 11.68
C PRO A 536 52.71 35.26 11.24
N ALA A 537 53.96 34.86 11.56
CA ALA A 537 54.49 33.55 11.18
C ALA A 537 53.81 32.40 11.94
N GLU A 538 53.57 32.58 13.24
CA GLU A 538 52.93 31.58 14.10
C GLU A 538 51.44 31.40 13.73
N ALA A 539 50.75 32.47 13.37
CA ALA A 539 49.38 32.40 12.86
C ALA A 539 49.27 31.58 11.57
N VAL A 540 50.29 31.63 10.69
CA VAL A 540 50.32 30.81 9.45
C VAL A 540 50.54 29.33 9.77
N GLU A 541 51.40 28.99 10.74
CA GLU A 541 51.58 27.59 11.17
C GLU A 541 50.31 27.01 11.79
N ARG A 542 49.65 27.77 12.69
CA ARG A 542 48.35 27.38 13.23
C ARG A 542 47.27 27.26 12.16
N ALA A 543 47.26 28.16 11.17
CA ALA A 543 46.34 28.08 10.05
C ALA A 543 46.53 26.82 9.19
N LYS A 544 47.77 26.35 9.01
CA LYS A 544 48.07 25.07 8.34
C LYS A 544 47.49 23.90 9.14
N GLU A 545 47.69 23.88 10.45
CA GLU A 545 47.13 22.86 11.35
C GLU A 545 45.60 22.80 11.24
N VAL A 546 44.93 23.97 11.32
CA VAL A 546 43.47 24.08 11.16
C VAL A 546 42.99 23.54 9.82
N CYS A 547 43.65 23.91 8.72
CA CYS A 547 43.31 23.42 7.39
C CYS A 547 43.55 21.91 7.22
N GLN A 548 44.36 21.28 8.06
CA GLN A 548 44.63 19.85 7.99
C GLN A 548 43.66 19.01 8.82
N SER A 549 43.25 19.49 10.01
CA SER A 549 42.53 18.66 10.99
C SER A 549 41.28 19.27 11.62
N ALA A 550 41.01 20.57 11.42
CA ALA A 550 39.95 21.30 12.12
C ALA A 550 39.20 22.30 11.21
N ARG A 551 39.03 21.97 9.93
CA ARG A 551 38.40 22.86 8.95
C ARG A 551 36.92 23.03 9.25
N HIS A 552 36.19 21.96 9.57
CA HIS A 552 34.77 22.03 9.91
C HIS A 552 34.57 22.79 11.24
N LEU A 553 35.42 22.50 12.23
CA LEU A 553 35.41 23.19 13.52
C LEU A 553 35.64 24.70 13.34
N PHE A 554 36.65 25.10 12.56
CA PHE A 554 36.90 26.49 12.25
C PHE A 554 35.74 27.13 11.46
N ALA A 555 35.11 26.41 10.53
CA ALA A 555 33.95 26.90 9.80
C ALA A 555 32.81 27.30 10.76
N ILE A 556 32.52 26.47 11.76
CA ILE A 556 31.50 26.74 12.79
C ILE A 556 31.85 28.01 13.57
N LEU A 557 33.10 28.11 14.04
CA LEU A 557 33.57 29.26 14.81
C LEU A 557 33.56 30.55 13.98
N ALA A 558 34.04 30.51 12.74
CA ALA A 558 34.02 31.64 11.81
C ALA A 558 32.57 32.09 11.54
N TYR A 559 31.65 31.15 11.35
CA TYR A 559 30.22 31.44 11.19
C TYR A 559 29.60 32.12 12.42
N MET A 560 30.07 31.76 13.61
CA MET A 560 29.70 32.38 14.89
C MET A 560 30.43 33.69 15.19
N LYS A 561 31.37 34.14 14.33
CA LYS A 561 32.30 35.26 14.57
C LYS A 561 33.24 35.06 15.77
N ARG A 562 33.69 33.81 15.99
CA ARG A 562 34.58 33.40 17.09
C ARG A 562 35.81 32.64 16.59
N GLY A 563 36.26 32.92 15.36
CA GLY A 563 37.35 32.19 14.69
C GLY A 563 38.65 32.09 15.48
N ALA A 564 39.00 33.11 16.29
CA ALA A 564 40.22 33.14 17.09
C ALA A 564 40.28 32.06 18.19
N GLU A 565 39.13 31.52 18.62
CA GLU A 565 39.05 30.48 19.67
C GLU A 565 39.43 29.08 19.15
N ILE A 566 39.71 28.94 17.86
CA ILE A 566 40.19 27.68 17.29
C ILE A 566 41.49 27.21 17.94
N CYS A 567 42.38 28.14 18.31
CA CYS A 567 43.68 27.79 18.89
C CYS A 567 43.52 27.17 20.29
N THR A 568 42.60 27.68 21.13
CA THR A 568 42.37 27.10 22.46
C THR A 568 41.69 25.75 22.38
N LEU A 569 40.79 25.55 21.41
CA LEU A 569 40.17 24.24 21.19
C LEU A 569 41.18 23.20 20.68
N LEU A 570 42.10 23.59 19.80
CA LEU A 570 43.21 22.73 19.37
C LEU A 570 44.18 22.41 20.52
N GLU A 571 44.50 23.38 21.38
CA GLU A 571 45.30 23.17 22.60
C GLU A 571 44.62 22.19 23.58
N GLU A 572 43.29 22.16 23.61
CA GLU A 572 42.49 21.16 24.33
C GLU A 572 42.36 19.81 23.58
N GLY A 573 42.97 19.68 22.40
CA GLY A 573 42.98 18.46 21.59
C GLY A 573 41.72 18.24 20.76
N VAL A 574 40.88 19.26 20.56
CA VAL A 574 39.61 19.15 19.81
C VAL A 574 39.84 19.40 18.32
N SER A 575 39.33 18.51 17.48
CA SER A 575 39.45 18.53 16.02
C SER A 575 38.14 18.17 15.31
N ASP A 576 38.13 18.11 13.98
CA ASP A 576 36.94 17.69 13.21
C ASP A 576 36.50 16.25 13.56
N LYS A 577 37.41 15.40 14.07
CA LYS A 577 37.10 14.01 14.47
C LYS A 577 36.17 13.94 15.69
N ASP A 578 36.17 15.00 16.49
CA ASP A 578 35.44 15.07 17.74
C ASP A 578 33.99 15.53 17.55
N LEU A 579 33.67 16.10 16.37
CA LEU A 579 32.32 16.50 16.01
C LEU A 579 31.41 15.29 15.70
N PRO A 580 30.08 15.41 15.89
CA PRO A 580 29.42 16.48 16.62
C PRO A 580 29.66 16.37 18.14
N LEU A 581 29.69 17.52 18.82
CA LEU A 581 29.63 17.58 20.28
C LEU A 581 28.19 17.27 20.73
N LEU A 582 28.06 16.47 21.78
CA LEU A 582 26.77 15.98 22.25
C LEU A 582 26.25 16.82 23.41
N ARG A 583 24.97 17.19 23.34
CA ARG A 583 24.26 17.79 24.46
C ARG A 583 24.09 16.76 25.58
N ARG A 584 24.52 17.10 26.79
CA ARG A 584 24.22 16.32 28.00
C ARG A 584 23.75 17.24 29.12
N SER A 585 22.68 16.86 29.82
CA SER A 585 22.28 17.56 31.04
C SER A 585 23.34 17.36 32.12
N ASP A 586 23.75 18.45 32.75
CA ASP A 586 24.70 18.45 33.87
C ASP A 586 24.03 18.25 35.24
N GLY A 587 22.72 17.95 35.27
CA GLY A 587 21.94 17.85 36.51
C GLY A 587 21.58 19.21 37.14
N GLN A 588 22.10 20.32 36.63
CA GLN A 588 21.87 21.70 37.11
C GLN A 588 21.09 22.58 36.10
N GLN A 589 20.41 21.97 35.12
CA GLN A 589 19.64 22.66 34.06
C GLN A 589 20.43 23.58 33.10
N ARG A 590 21.78 23.62 33.15
CA ARG A 590 22.57 24.44 32.21
C ARG A 590 22.79 23.75 30.87
N PHE A 591 22.85 24.53 29.79
CA PHE A 591 23.15 23.99 28.46
C PHE A 591 24.64 23.67 28.38
N ALA A 592 24.99 22.41 28.11
CA ALA A 592 26.39 21.98 28.00
C ALA A 592 26.61 21.05 26.81
N LEU A 593 27.68 21.32 26.07
CA LEU A 593 28.19 20.47 25.00
C LEU A 593 29.43 19.72 25.48
N LYS A 594 29.46 18.42 25.24
CA LYS A 594 30.53 17.54 25.68
C LYS A 594 31.05 16.69 24.53
N LEU A 595 32.30 16.25 24.64
CA LEU A 595 32.87 15.25 23.74
C LEU A 595 32.09 13.94 23.85
N LYS A 596 32.20 13.06 22.84
CA LYS A 596 31.50 11.76 22.82
C LYS A 596 31.78 10.91 24.07
N LYS A 597 32.99 11.03 24.63
CA LYS A 597 33.44 10.38 25.86
C LYS A 597 32.87 11.00 27.15
N GLY A 598 32.20 12.14 27.06
CA GLY A 598 31.59 12.84 28.20
C GLY A 598 32.49 13.89 28.85
N GLU A 599 33.67 14.18 28.29
CA GLU A 599 34.60 15.20 28.76
C GLU A 599 34.06 16.61 28.47
N SER A 600 34.24 17.52 29.44
CA SER A 600 33.91 18.94 29.31
C SER A 600 35.07 19.73 28.68
N LEU A 601 34.74 20.80 27.96
CA LEU A 601 35.72 21.67 27.30
C LEU A 601 35.86 22.99 28.06
N LYS A 602 37.06 23.31 28.55
CA LYS A 602 37.32 24.50 29.37
C LYS A 602 37.08 25.79 28.60
N THR A 603 37.36 25.77 27.29
CA THR A 603 37.08 26.89 26.40
C THR A 603 35.57 27.18 26.35
N MET A 604 34.73 26.14 26.23
CA MET A 604 33.28 26.28 26.08
C MET A 604 32.54 26.51 27.40
N GLU A 605 33.13 26.17 28.56
CA GLU A 605 32.57 26.51 29.88
C GLU A 605 32.42 28.02 30.10
N LYS A 606 33.21 28.82 29.38
CA LYS A 606 33.15 30.29 29.43
C LYS A 606 32.06 30.87 28.51
N TRP A 607 31.42 30.05 27.70
CA TRP A 607 30.46 30.50 26.69
C TRP A 607 29.08 30.70 27.30
N SER A 608 28.30 31.61 26.73
CA SER A 608 26.90 31.76 27.10
C SER A 608 26.06 30.60 26.55
N ASP A 609 24.94 30.27 27.20
CA ASP A 609 23.99 29.25 26.70
C ASP A 609 23.58 29.53 25.25
N LYS A 610 23.36 30.81 24.90
CA LYS A 610 23.03 31.23 23.52
C LYS A 610 24.12 30.88 22.51
N ASP A 611 25.39 30.95 22.89
CA ASP A 611 26.49 30.61 22.00
C ASP A 611 26.65 29.09 21.88
N LEU A 612 26.42 28.36 22.96
CA LEU A 612 26.41 26.89 22.92
C LEU A 612 25.26 26.36 22.06
N GLU A 613 24.06 26.94 22.15
CA GLU A 613 22.93 26.60 21.27
C GLU A 613 23.21 26.92 19.79
N LYS A 614 23.90 28.03 19.51
CA LYS A 614 24.35 28.35 18.14
C LYS A 614 25.34 27.31 17.64
N PHE A 615 26.33 26.95 18.45
CA PHE A 615 27.31 25.93 18.08
C PHE A 615 26.62 24.59 17.82
N ASP A 616 25.72 24.17 18.73
CA ASP A 616 24.98 22.91 18.62
C ASP A 616 24.18 22.82 17.32
N ARG A 617 23.61 23.93 16.87
CA ARG A 617 22.90 23.99 15.59
C ARG A 617 23.84 24.04 14.39
N TYR A 618 24.84 24.93 14.41
CA TYR A 618 25.70 25.19 13.25
C TYR A 618 26.69 24.06 12.98
N GLN A 619 27.05 23.24 13.97
CA GLN A 619 27.89 22.07 13.73
C GLN A 619 27.29 21.14 12.66
N TYR A 620 25.97 20.93 12.67
CA TYR A 620 25.31 20.07 11.68
C TYR A 620 25.24 20.70 10.29
N TRP A 621 25.38 22.02 10.17
CA TRP A 621 25.47 22.69 8.87
C TRP A 621 26.83 22.48 8.21
N MET A 622 27.88 22.31 9.02
CA MET A 622 29.26 22.19 8.52
C MET A 622 29.73 20.73 8.41
N THR A 623 29.06 19.77 9.06
CA THR A 623 29.53 18.39 9.24
C THR A 623 28.74 17.33 8.46
N ALA A 624 28.12 17.72 7.33
CA ALA A 624 27.40 16.78 6.49
C ALA A 624 28.31 15.60 6.04
N PRO A 625 27.83 14.34 6.10
CA PRO A 625 28.65 13.15 5.89
C PRO A 625 29.26 13.06 4.49
N VAL A 626 30.38 12.34 4.38
CA VAL A 626 30.98 11.93 3.10
C VAL A 626 30.88 10.41 2.95
N PHE A 627 30.03 9.95 2.03
CA PHE A 627 29.78 8.53 1.81
C PHE A 627 30.88 7.88 0.95
N LYS A 628 31.35 6.70 1.38
CA LYS A 628 32.41 5.92 0.73
C LYS A 628 31.92 4.51 0.43
N ASP A 629 32.47 3.92 -0.61
CA ASP A 629 32.08 2.59 -1.10
C ASP A 629 32.10 1.54 0.03
N LYS A 630 31.02 0.78 0.14
CA LYS A 630 30.76 -0.33 1.06
C LYS A 630 30.90 -0.01 2.56
N ARG A 631 30.90 1.26 2.96
CA ARG A 631 31.04 1.66 4.37
C ARG A 631 29.69 1.80 5.08
N HIS A 632 29.67 1.50 6.38
CA HIS A 632 28.55 1.76 7.28
C HIS A 632 28.77 3.04 8.12
N TYR A 633 27.71 3.84 8.29
CA TYR A 633 27.73 5.09 9.04
C TYR A 633 26.65 5.12 10.13
N ASN A 634 27.02 5.37 11.38
CA ASN A 634 26.07 5.68 12.45
C ASN A 634 25.94 7.19 12.56
N LEU A 635 24.85 7.75 12.03
CA LEU A 635 24.62 9.19 11.96
C LEU A 635 23.80 9.66 13.16
N HIS A 636 24.16 10.82 13.71
CA HIS A 636 23.37 11.48 14.75
C HIS A 636 22.02 11.95 14.19
N ASP A 637 20.96 11.99 14.99
CA ASP A 637 19.60 12.31 14.51
C ASP A 637 19.48 13.70 13.89
N ASN A 638 20.28 14.66 14.38
CA ASN A 638 20.36 16.03 13.84
C ASN A 638 21.25 16.16 12.59
N THR A 639 21.90 15.07 12.15
CA THR A 639 22.74 15.10 10.93
C THR A 639 21.88 15.51 9.74
N ILE A 640 22.35 16.50 9.00
CA ILE A 640 21.73 16.94 7.76
C ILE A 640 22.36 16.14 6.63
N LEU A 641 21.54 15.41 5.89
CA LEU A 641 22.01 14.58 4.77
C LEU A 641 22.26 15.49 3.55
N PRO A 642 23.39 15.31 2.84
CA PRO A 642 23.76 16.15 1.71
C PRO A 642 23.01 15.78 0.44
N PHE A 643 21.69 15.65 0.54
CA PHE A 643 20.80 15.30 -0.54
C PHE A 643 20.27 16.57 -1.22
N ILE A 644 20.53 16.67 -2.52
CA ILE A 644 20.16 17.82 -3.35
C ILE A 644 19.03 17.45 -4.33
N PRO A 645 18.21 18.42 -4.78
CA PRO A 645 17.07 18.14 -5.65
C PRO A 645 17.46 17.53 -7.01
N PHE A 646 16.51 16.77 -7.56
CA PHE A 646 16.62 16.07 -8.85
C PHE A 646 16.65 17.04 -10.04
N LYS A 647 15.78 18.07 -10.01
CA LYS A 647 15.73 19.22 -10.92
C LYS A 647 15.43 20.48 -10.10
N PRO A 648 15.81 21.69 -10.57
CA PRO A 648 15.57 22.94 -9.85
C PRO A 648 14.09 23.16 -9.46
N ASP A 649 13.16 22.64 -10.26
CA ASP A 649 11.70 22.92 -10.15
C ASP A 649 10.82 21.67 -10.05
N ALA A 650 11.37 20.48 -9.79
CA ALA A 650 10.57 19.25 -9.69
C ALA A 650 10.28 18.89 -8.23
N GLU A 651 9.02 18.57 -7.93
CA GLU A 651 8.62 17.91 -6.68
C GLU A 651 9.40 16.59 -6.52
N THR A 652 9.82 16.27 -5.30
CA THR A 652 10.45 14.98 -4.98
C THR A 652 9.52 13.84 -5.37
N GLU A 653 10.00 12.88 -6.17
CA GLU A 653 9.24 11.67 -6.50
C GLU A 653 8.74 11.00 -5.20
N GLU A 654 7.46 10.61 -5.18
CA GLU A 654 6.88 9.91 -4.04
C GLU A 654 7.65 8.61 -3.75
N PRO A 655 7.97 8.32 -2.48
CA PRO A 655 8.66 7.09 -2.11
C PRO A 655 7.89 5.85 -2.57
N LYS A 656 8.57 4.89 -3.17
CA LYS A 656 7.97 3.59 -3.52
C LYS A 656 7.98 2.71 -2.27
N GLN A 657 6.80 2.44 -1.74
CA GLN A 657 6.63 1.63 -0.54
C GLN A 657 6.52 0.14 -0.90
N GLY A 658 7.41 -0.69 -0.34
CA GLY A 658 7.31 -2.16 -0.39
C GLY A 658 6.96 -2.73 0.99
N GLY A 659 6.77 -4.05 1.10
CA GLY A 659 6.32 -4.69 2.35
C GLY A 659 7.27 -4.59 3.55
N TYR A 660 8.57 -4.36 3.33
CA TYR A 660 9.60 -4.32 4.41
C TYR A 660 10.45 -3.05 4.39
N SER A 661 10.32 -2.24 3.34
CA SER A 661 11.16 -1.07 3.12
C SER A 661 10.50 -0.04 2.22
N GLU A 662 10.95 1.18 2.35
CA GLU A 662 10.63 2.32 1.49
C GLU A 662 11.86 2.63 0.62
N VAL A 663 11.68 2.77 -0.70
CA VAL A 663 12.78 3.11 -1.62
C VAL A 663 12.50 4.45 -2.30
N TYR A 664 13.44 5.38 -2.22
CA TYR A 664 13.31 6.69 -2.85
C TYR A 664 14.62 7.13 -3.53
N PRO A 665 14.54 7.85 -4.68
CA PRO A 665 15.71 8.41 -5.35
C PRO A 665 16.25 9.63 -4.60
N VAL A 666 17.57 9.78 -4.59
CA VAL A 666 18.26 11.00 -4.14
C VAL A 666 19.45 11.29 -5.05
N ARG A 667 19.85 12.57 -5.12
CA ARG A 667 21.17 12.97 -5.59
C ARG A 667 21.99 13.41 -4.39
N VAL A 668 23.20 12.87 -4.25
CA VAL A 668 24.13 13.28 -3.19
C VAL A 668 25.03 14.38 -3.74
N HIS A 669 25.29 15.43 -2.95
CA HIS A 669 26.20 16.50 -3.38
C HIS A 669 27.59 15.94 -3.77
N PRO A 670 28.22 16.37 -4.89
CA PRO A 670 29.46 15.78 -5.40
C PRO A 670 30.63 15.75 -4.42
N SER A 671 30.73 16.75 -3.52
CA SER A 671 31.77 16.80 -2.48
C SER A 671 31.49 15.90 -1.25
N HIS A 672 30.38 15.15 -1.27
CA HIS A 672 29.88 14.34 -0.16
C HIS A 672 29.72 12.85 -0.50
N HIS A 673 30.30 12.40 -1.62
CA HIS A 673 30.45 10.97 -1.92
C HIS A 673 31.78 10.66 -2.63
N GLN A 674 32.18 9.39 -2.64
CA GLN A 674 33.39 8.89 -3.31
C GLN A 674 33.10 7.64 -4.16
N PHE A 675 31.87 7.51 -4.67
CA PHE A 675 31.43 6.35 -5.44
C PHE A 675 31.90 6.34 -6.91
N TRP A 676 31.96 7.51 -7.55
CA TRP A 676 32.38 7.70 -8.94
C TRP A 676 33.17 9.01 -9.11
N LYS A 677 33.82 9.18 -10.27
CA LYS A 677 34.54 10.42 -10.60
C LYS A 677 33.55 11.57 -10.77
N ARG A 678 33.91 12.75 -10.25
CA ARG A 678 33.08 13.95 -10.29
C ARG A 678 32.75 14.34 -11.74
N SER A 679 31.48 14.59 -12.03
CA SER A 679 31.07 15.08 -13.33
C SER A 679 31.33 16.58 -13.47
N ALA A 680 31.37 17.09 -14.70
CA ALA A 680 31.58 18.52 -14.97
C ALA A 680 30.41 19.38 -14.45
N SER A 681 29.22 18.79 -14.30
CA SER A 681 27.98 19.43 -13.82
C SER A 681 27.32 18.62 -12.70
N GLU A 682 26.76 19.31 -11.70
CA GLU A 682 25.98 18.68 -10.62
C GLU A 682 24.72 17.97 -11.12
N ILE A 683 24.19 18.39 -12.28
CA ILE A 683 22.98 17.81 -12.89
C ILE A 683 23.30 16.43 -13.48
N ASP A 684 24.53 16.22 -13.91
CA ASP A 684 25.01 15.00 -14.54
C ASP A 684 25.49 13.96 -13.51
N GLU A 685 25.42 14.28 -12.21
CA GLU A 685 25.74 13.31 -11.15
C GLU A 685 24.70 12.17 -11.11
N PRO A 686 25.15 10.90 -11.12
CA PRO A 686 24.31 9.72 -10.97
C PRO A 686 23.38 9.76 -9.75
N LEU A 687 22.20 9.20 -9.95
CA LEU A 687 21.19 9.06 -8.92
C LEU A 687 21.46 7.83 -8.05
N ILE A 688 21.06 7.95 -6.79
CA ILE A 688 21.15 6.88 -5.79
C ILE A 688 19.74 6.52 -5.34
N ALA A 689 19.45 5.23 -5.25
CA ALA A 689 18.29 4.72 -4.55
C ALA A 689 18.62 4.52 -3.07
N ILE A 690 17.83 5.13 -2.18
CA ILE A 690 17.90 4.88 -0.73
C ILE A 690 16.79 3.90 -0.36
N LYS A 691 17.17 2.71 0.09
CA LYS A 691 16.26 1.72 0.68
C LYS A 691 16.28 1.90 2.21
N LYS A 692 15.20 2.44 2.76
CA LYS A 692 14.97 2.61 4.19
C LYS A 692 14.20 1.41 4.72
N LEU A 693 14.77 0.69 5.68
CA LEU A 693 14.14 -0.48 6.28
C LEU A 693 13.10 -0.04 7.32
N PHE A 694 11.93 -0.70 7.35
CA PHE A 694 10.94 -0.48 8.41
C PHE A 694 11.35 -1.13 9.73
N SER A 695 11.99 -2.29 9.65
CA SER A 695 12.59 -2.95 10.82
C SER A 695 13.75 -2.12 11.35
N SER A 696 13.80 -1.99 12.68
CA SER A 696 14.94 -1.42 13.40
C SER A 696 15.83 -2.55 13.97
N ASP A 697 15.63 -3.81 13.56
CA ASP A 697 16.44 -4.95 13.99
C ASP A 697 17.83 -4.90 13.33
N ARG A 698 18.86 -4.78 14.19
CA ARG A 698 20.25 -4.75 13.76
C ARG A 698 20.71 -6.08 13.15
N THR A 699 20.18 -7.20 13.62
CA THR A 699 20.58 -8.54 13.18
C THR A 699 20.07 -8.84 11.77
N GLU A 700 18.84 -8.43 11.46
CA GLU A 700 18.29 -8.51 10.10
C GLU A 700 19.11 -7.63 9.16
N PHE A 701 19.29 -6.35 9.51
CA PHE A 701 20.11 -5.42 8.73
C PHE A 701 21.53 -5.96 8.47
N ALA A 702 22.21 -6.48 9.51
CA ALA A 702 23.56 -7.01 9.38
C ALA A 702 23.62 -8.23 8.43
N LYS A 703 22.59 -9.07 8.39
CA LYS A 703 22.51 -10.20 7.45
C LYS A 703 22.43 -9.72 6.00
N GLU A 704 21.48 -8.82 5.68
CA GLU A 704 21.31 -8.28 4.32
C GLU A 704 22.56 -7.50 3.89
N GLN A 705 23.11 -6.66 4.78
CA GLN A 705 24.36 -5.94 4.54
C GLN A 705 25.52 -6.90 4.22
N THR A 706 25.70 -7.96 5.00
CA THR A 706 26.80 -8.92 4.80
C THR A 706 26.69 -9.63 3.44
N ILE A 707 25.49 -10.06 3.07
CA ILE A 707 25.23 -10.72 1.79
C ILE A 707 25.52 -9.76 0.63
N LEU A 708 25.00 -8.54 0.70
CA LEU A 708 25.20 -7.52 -0.33
C LEU A 708 26.67 -7.11 -0.51
N ILE A 709 27.41 -6.93 0.60
CA ILE A 709 28.84 -6.63 0.55
C ILE A 709 29.60 -7.78 -0.13
N ALA A 710 29.26 -9.02 0.21
CA ALA A 710 29.97 -10.19 -0.26
C ALA A 710 29.68 -10.50 -1.74
N LEU A 711 28.40 -10.42 -2.17
CA LEU A 711 28.02 -10.54 -3.58
C LEU A 711 28.61 -9.38 -4.41
N GLY A 712 28.53 -8.15 -3.90
CA GLY A 712 29.11 -6.97 -4.52
C GLY A 712 30.65 -6.94 -4.55
N SER A 713 31.34 -7.88 -3.89
CA SER A 713 32.80 -8.03 -4.00
C SER A 713 33.22 -8.84 -5.23
N ARG A 714 32.28 -9.55 -5.86
CA ARG A 714 32.52 -10.29 -7.10
C ARG A 714 32.39 -9.42 -8.35
N ASN A 715 31.95 -8.16 -8.23
CA ASN A 715 31.72 -7.20 -9.32
C ASN A 715 31.07 -7.88 -10.55
N HIS A 716 29.94 -8.55 -10.31
CA HIS A 716 29.24 -9.27 -11.35
C HIS A 716 28.24 -8.34 -12.05
N PRO A 717 28.24 -8.25 -13.40
CA PRO A 717 27.50 -7.22 -14.12
C PRO A 717 25.98 -7.32 -13.97
N HIS A 718 25.46 -8.51 -13.67
CA HIS A 718 24.03 -8.78 -13.42
C HIS A 718 23.66 -8.86 -11.92
N LEU A 719 24.48 -8.36 -10.99
CA LEU A 719 24.15 -8.26 -9.55
C LEU A 719 24.20 -6.80 -9.09
N ILE A 720 23.18 -6.35 -8.35
CA ILE A 720 23.15 -4.97 -7.83
C ILE A 720 24.30 -4.72 -6.84
N LYS A 721 24.97 -3.58 -7.00
CA LYS A 721 26.07 -3.16 -6.13
C LYS A 721 25.55 -2.32 -4.95
N LEU A 722 25.88 -2.72 -3.72
CA LEU A 722 25.68 -1.89 -2.54
C LEU A 722 26.77 -0.80 -2.47
N LEU A 723 26.37 0.47 -2.47
CA LEU A 723 27.27 1.62 -2.41
C LEU A 723 27.68 1.95 -0.99
N ALA A 724 26.74 2.05 -0.06
CA ALA A 724 27.00 2.35 1.35
C ALA A 724 25.76 2.03 2.19
N THR A 725 25.90 2.11 3.51
CA THR A 725 24.78 1.96 4.44
C THR A 725 24.88 2.96 5.57
N PHE A 726 23.75 3.34 6.16
CA PHE A 726 23.78 4.22 7.33
C PHE A 726 22.58 3.99 8.27
N GLN A 727 22.78 4.25 9.54
CA GLN A 727 21.72 4.37 10.53
C GLN A 727 21.46 5.86 10.79
N HIS A 728 20.20 6.28 10.70
CA HIS A 728 19.77 7.65 11.00
C HIS A 728 18.35 7.61 11.57
N LYS A 729 18.06 8.34 12.66
CA LYS A 729 16.73 8.37 13.30
C LYS A 729 16.19 6.98 13.61
N GLN A 730 17.05 6.12 14.17
CA GLN A 730 16.75 4.73 14.55
C GLN A 730 16.31 3.81 13.40
N LYS A 731 16.59 4.18 12.16
CA LYS A 731 16.30 3.38 10.96
C LYS A 731 17.57 3.10 10.17
N TYR A 732 17.62 1.90 9.58
CA TYR A 732 18.71 1.47 8.72
C TYR A 732 18.39 1.79 7.26
N HIS A 733 19.40 2.25 6.54
CA HIS A 733 19.32 2.67 5.16
C HIS A 733 20.43 2.03 4.35
N LEU A 734 20.09 1.58 3.14
CA LEU A 734 21.02 1.03 2.16
C LEU A 734 21.01 1.92 0.91
N MET A 735 22.19 2.19 0.37
CA MET A 735 22.40 3.04 -0.80
C MET A 735 22.78 2.19 -2.00
N PHE A 736 22.04 2.31 -3.10
CA PHE A 736 22.27 1.59 -4.35
C PHE A 736 22.32 2.55 -5.54
N PRO A 737 22.96 2.19 -6.67
CA PRO A 737 22.74 2.89 -7.92
C PRO A 737 21.24 2.91 -8.26
N TYR A 738 20.73 4.07 -8.69
CA TYR A 738 19.34 4.16 -9.11
C TYR A 738 19.18 3.59 -10.53
N ALA A 739 18.29 2.61 -10.68
CA ALA A 739 17.99 1.98 -11.96
C ALA A 739 17.07 2.84 -12.82
N ASN A 740 17.17 2.72 -14.15
CA ASN A 740 16.28 3.44 -15.06
C ASN A 740 14.85 2.86 -15.05
N ALA A 741 14.74 1.53 -14.87
CA ALA A 741 13.47 0.82 -14.73
C ALA A 741 13.69 -0.51 -14.00
N ASN A 742 12.63 -1.14 -13.49
CA ASN A 742 12.63 -2.60 -13.28
C ASN A 742 12.16 -3.29 -14.58
N LEU A 743 12.28 -4.61 -14.66
CA LEU A 743 12.01 -5.35 -15.90
C LEU A 743 10.54 -5.26 -16.31
N ARG A 744 9.61 -5.22 -15.35
CA ARG A 744 8.18 -5.01 -15.63
C ARG A 744 7.94 -3.67 -16.32
N LYS A 745 8.46 -2.58 -15.74
CA LYS A 745 8.40 -1.25 -16.34
C LYS A 745 9.14 -1.18 -17.68
N TYR A 746 10.27 -1.88 -17.82
CA TYR A 746 11.01 -1.93 -19.09
C TYR A 746 10.17 -2.50 -20.23
N TRP A 747 9.38 -3.54 -19.96
CA TRP A 747 8.44 -4.13 -20.91
C TRP A 747 7.25 -3.20 -21.18
N GLU A 748 6.69 -2.56 -20.16
CA GLU A 748 5.60 -1.58 -20.31
C GLU A 748 6.01 -0.37 -21.18
N ASP A 749 7.22 0.16 -20.96
CA ASP A 749 7.78 1.27 -21.73
C ASP A 749 8.13 0.84 -23.18
N ARG A 750 8.14 -0.46 -23.49
CA ARG A 750 8.42 -1.05 -24.82
C ARG A 750 7.34 -2.07 -25.20
N PRO A 751 6.10 -1.61 -25.48
CA PRO A 751 4.97 -2.51 -25.66
C PRO A 751 5.08 -3.42 -26.87
N HIS A 752 5.81 -2.99 -27.90
CA HIS A 752 6.03 -3.75 -29.14
C HIS A 752 7.54 -3.81 -29.43
N PRO A 753 8.27 -4.79 -28.87
CA PRO A 753 9.70 -4.91 -29.18
C PRO A 753 9.93 -5.27 -30.65
N ASN A 754 11.01 -4.74 -31.21
CA ASN A 754 11.48 -5.18 -32.52
C ASN A 754 12.01 -6.62 -32.39
N PHE A 755 11.64 -7.48 -33.32
CA PHE A 755 12.21 -8.83 -33.41
C PHE A 755 13.37 -8.81 -34.41
N ASP A 756 14.47 -8.18 -34.01
CA ASP A 756 15.69 -8.03 -34.79
C ASP A 756 16.90 -8.69 -34.10
N GLU A 757 18.01 -8.77 -34.82
CA GLU A 757 19.26 -9.37 -34.34
C GLU A 757 19.70 -8.78 -33.00
N ALA A 758 19.68 -7.45 -32.88
CA ALA A 758 20.12 -6.74 -31.70
C ALA A 758 19.25 -7.08 -30.48
N THR A 759 17.92 -7.08 -30.63
CA THR A 759 16.97 -7.28 -29.53
C THR A 759 16.94 -8.74 -29.06
N VAL A 760 16.93 -9.70 -29.98
CA VAL A 760 16.92 -11.13 -29.63
C VAL A 760 18.26 -11.55 -29.02
N LEU A 761 19.38 -11.10 -29.60
CA LEU A 761 20.71 -11.39 -29.05
C LEU A 761 20.90 -10.73 -27.68
N TRP A 762 20.44 -9.48 -27.50
CA TRP A 762 20.45 -8.83 -26.20
C TRP A 762 19.62 -9.61 -25.17
N SER A 763 18.41 -10.02 -25.53
CA SER A 763 17.53 -10.80 -24.63
C SER A 763 18.21 -12.08 -24.16
N LEU A 764 18.86 -12.80 -25.08
CA LEU A 764 19.60 -14.03 -24.77
C LEU A 764 20.83 -13.76 -23.89
N LYS A 765 21.58 -12.67 -24.15
CA LYS A 765 22.68 -12.22 -23.27
C LYS A 765 22.17 -11.94 -21.86
N GLN A 766 21.05 -11.24 -21.70
CA GLN A 766 20.50 -10.93 -20.39
C GLN A 766 20.05 -12.18 -19.64
N MET A 767 19.34 -13.12 -20.29
CA MET A 767 18.96 -14.40 -19.68
C MET A 767 20.19 -15.22 -19.26
N THR A 768 21.22 -15.26 -20.10
CA THR A 768 22.49 -15.95 -19.81
C THR A 768 23.18 -15.32 -18.60
N GLY A 769 23.24 -13.99 -18.56
CA GLY A 769 23.84 -13.23 -17.48
C GLY A 769 23.11 -13.34 -16.14
N ILE A 770 21.78 -13.37 -16.15
CA ILE A 770 20.95 -13.61 -14.96
C ILE A 770 21.19 -15.03 -14.42
N ALA A 771 21.29 -16.05 -15.30
CA ALA A 771 21.61 -17.41 -14.88
C ALA A 771 23.02 -17.50 -14.25
N ASN A 772 24.01 -16.76 -14.81
CA ASN A 772 25.36 -16.68 -14.25
C ASN A 772 25.37 -16.00 -12.86
N ALA A 773 24.64 -14.89 -12.72
CA ALA A 773 24.46 -14.21 -11.44
C ALA A 773 23.81 -15.12 -10.40
N LEU A 774 22.81 -15.91 -10.79
CA LEU A 774 22.17 -16.87 -9.89
C LEU A 774 23.12 -17.99 -9.47
N TRP A 775 23.96 -18.48 -10.38
CA TRP A 775 25.00 -19.45 -10.06
C TRP A 775 26.02 -18.91 -9.04
N VAL A 776 26.36 -17.62 -9.15
CA VAL A 776 27.19 -16.90 -8.19
C VAL A 776 26.54 -16.86 -6.80
N ILE A 777 25.24 -16.56 -6.72
CA ILE A 777 24.46 -16.55 -5.47
C ILE A 777 24.41 -17.96 -4.85
N HIS A 778 24.09 -18.97 -5.66
CA HIS A 778 23.97 -20.37 -5.21
C HIS A 778 25.27 -20.94 -4.67
N ASN A 779 26.44 -20.47 -5.11
CA ASN A 779 27.75 -20.90 -4.62
C ASN A 779 28.41 -19.93 -3.62
N PHE A 780 27.65 -18.99 -3.06
CA PHE A 780 28.19 -17.97 -2.16
C PHE A 780 28.38 -18.41 -0.69
N THR A 781 29.59 -18.86 -0.36
CA THR A 781 30.43 -18.55 0.84
C THR A 781 30.07 -17.63 2.01
N LEU A 782 29.16 -17.89 2.98
CA LEU A 782 29.19 -17.08 4.23
C LEU A 782 30.31 -17.57 5.19
N PRO A 783 31.30 -16.73 5.55
CA PRO A 783 32.17 -17.00 6.69
C PRO A 783 31.44 -16.59 7.98
N LEU A 784 30.70 -17.51 8.60
CA LEU A 784 30.21 -17.31 9.97
C LEU A 784 31.13 -18.04 10.96
N PRO A 785 31.43 -17.45 12.14
CA PRO A 785 32.08 -18.17 13.23
C PRO A 785 31.21 -19.35 13.64
N VAL A 786 31.79 -20.55 13.62
CA VAL A 786 31.14 -21.78 14.08
C VAL A 786 31.16 -21.76 15.60
N ASP A 787 30.02 -21.46 16.23
CA ASP A 787 29.67 -22.01 17.54
C ASP A 787 28.16 -21.94 17.75
N GLY A 788 27.53 -23.11 17.88
CA GLY A 788 26.09 -23.24 18.16
C GLY A 788 25.49 -24.49 17.53
N GLN A 789 25.46 -25.58 18.30
CA GLN A 789 24.67 -26.77 17.97
C GLN A 789 23.19 -26.40 17.87
N VAL A 790 22.55 -26.75 16.75
CA VAL A 790 21.09 -26.68 16.60
C VAL A 790 20.51 -27.95 17.22
N ARG A 791 19.86 -27.84 18.39
CA ARG A 791 18.94 -28.88 18.88
C ARG A 791 17.56 -28.63 18.28
N VAL A 792 16.98 -29.67 17.71
CA VAL A 792 15.57 -29.74 17.28
C VAL A 792 14.83 -30.61 18.30
N LEU A 793 13.62 -30.22 18.67
CA LEU A 793 12.74 -30.98 19.57
C LEU A 793 12.07 -32.16 18.81
N ASP A 794 12.10 -33.33 19.45
CA ASP A 794 11.42 -34.63 19.22
C ASP A 794 11.65 -35.46 17.92
N ASP A 795 12.43 -36.53 18.10
CA ASP A 795 12.27 -37.93 17.64
C ASP A 795 12.06 -38.29 16.16
N GLY A 796 12.65 -37.50 15.27
CA GLY A 796 12.99 -37.97 13.92
C GLY A 796 14.39 -37.52 13.52
N ILE A 797 15.35 -38.45 13.40
CA ILE A 797 16.63 -38.18 12.73
C ILE A 797 16.32 -37.93 11.24
N LEU A 798 16.03 -36.68 10.89
CA LEU A 798 16.17 -36.21 9.51
C LEU A 798 17.62 -35.78 9.37
N SER A 799 18.41 -36.64 8.72
CA SER A 799 19.73 -36.31 8.24
C SER A 799 19.63 -35.11 7.31
N VAL A 800 19.93 -33.92 7.83
CA VAL A 800 20.48 -32.86 7.00
C VAL A 800 21.80 -33.43 6.50
N GLU A 801 21.89 -33.72 5.21
CA GLU A 801 23.16 -34.16 4.63
C GLU A 801 24.23 -33.16 5.06
N LYS A 802 25.31 -33.69 5.66
CA LYS A 802 26.41 -32.93 6.28
C LYS A 802 27.08 -31.91 5.35
N GLU A 803 26.68 -31.84 4.09
CA GLU A 803 27.22 -30.96 3.05
C GLU A 803 26.42 -29.66 2.82
N GLU A 804 25.21 -29.51 3.38
CA GLU A 804 24.37 -28.31 3.21
C GLU A 804 24.77 -27.09 4.08
N LYS A 805 26.00 -27.07 4.62
CA LYS A 805 26.60 -25.83 5.16
C LYS A 805 27.03 -24.84 4.07
N LYS A 806 26.65 -25.10 2.81
CA LYS A 806 26.96 -24.32 1.61
C LYS A 806 25.68 -23.72 1.01
N PHE A 807 25.50 -22.41 1.20
CA PHE A 807 25.17 -21.32 0.24
C PHE A 807 23.79 -21.13 -0.41
N GLY A 808 23.44 -19.85 -0.47
CA GLY A 808 22.08 -19.31 -0.34
C GLY A 808 21.23 -19.27 -1.60
N ARG A 809 19.92 -19.20 -1.37
CA ARG A 809 18.88 -18.98 -2.39
C ARG A 809 18.48 -17.51 -2.40
N HIS A 810 18.03 -17.00 -3.53
CA HIS A 810 17.44 -15.66 -3.62
C HIS A 810 16.03 -15.65 -3.00
N GLY A 811 15.15 -16.53 -3.47
CA GLY A 811 13.83 -16.80 -2.90
C GLY A 811 12.73 -15.78 -3.23
N ASP A 812 13.00 -14.78 -4.08
CA ASP A 812 12.00 -13.80 -4.58
C ASP A 812 12.32 -13.30 -6.00
N ILE A 813 12.75 -14.18 -6.91
CA ILE A 813 13.01 -13.76 -8.30
C ILE A 813 11.67 -13.45 -8.99
N LYS A 814 11.54 -12.23 -9.52
CA LYS A 814 10.37 -11.71 -10.24
C LYS A 814 10.77 -10.45 -11.02
N PRO A 815 9.99 -10.02 -12.04
CA PRO A 815 10.34 -8.86 -12.88
C PRO A 815 10.57 -7.56 -12.11
N GLU A 816 9.91 -7.36 -10.97
CA GLU A 816 10.06 -6.16 -10.14
C GLU A 816 11.43 -6.10 -9.44
N ASN A 817 12.06 -7.26 -9.23
CA ASN A 817 13.37 -7.42 -8.59
C ASN A 817 14.53 -7.55 -9.61
N ILE A 818 14.24 -7.45 -10.91
CA ILE A 818 15.26 -7.35 -11.97
C ILE A 818 15.31 -5.90 -12.44
N LEU A 819 16.44 -5.23 -12.25
CA LEU A 819 16.63 -3.81 -12.52
C LEU A 819 17.35 -3.59 -13.85
N TRP A 820 16.87 -2.66 -14.67
CA TRP A 820 17.49 -2.29 -15.93
C TRP A 820 18.27 -0.98 -15.81
N PHE A 821 19.53 -1.02 -16.24
CA PHE A 821 20.45 0.11 -16.33
C PHE A 821 20.80 0.38 -17.79
N LYS A 822 20.49 1.58 -18.28
CA LYS A 822 20.77 1.98 -19.66
C LYS A 822 22.27 2.06 -19.95
N GLN A 823 23.06 2.47 -18.96
CA GLN A 823 24.51 2.51 -19.01
C GLN A 823 25.05 1.84 -17.75
N SER A 824 26.00 0.92 -17.93
CA SER A 824 26.73 0.28 -16.83
C SER A 824 28.21 0.61 -16.99
N SER A 825 28.86 1.00 -15.89
CA SER A 825 30.31 1.19 -15.85
C SER A 825 31.11 -0.11 -16.03
N GLU A 826 30.44 -1.27 -15.94
CA GLU A 826 31.08 -2.60 -15.98
C GLU A 826 30.88 -3.30 -17.34
N VAL A 827 29.85 -2.93 -18.10
CA VAL A 827 29.53 -3.53 -19.40
C VAL A 827 28.99 -2.45 -20.34
N GLU A 828 29.68 -2.26 -21.46
CA GLU A 828 29.19 -1.45 -22.58
C GLU A 828 28.27 -2.32 -23.45
N ASP A 829 26.99 -2.39 -23.09
CA ASP A 829 25.93 -2.89 -23.98
C ASP A 829 25.02 -1.72 -24.33
N GLU A 830 24.85 -1.45 -25.63
CA GLU A 830 24.08 -0.30 -26.14
C GLU A 830 22.61 -0.33 -25.69
N ASN A 831 22.07 -1.52 -25.41
CA ASN A 831 20.70 -1.74 -24.97
C ASN A 831 20.57 -1.83 -23.43
N GLY A 832 21.67 -1.66 -22.69
CA GLY A 832 21.74 -1.70 -21.24
C GLY A 832 21.84 -3.11 -20.65
N VAL A 833 21.83 -3.20 -19.32
CA VAL A 833 22.03 -4.46 -18.57
C VAL A 833 20.95 -4.64 -17.50
N LEU A 834 20.52 -5.89 -17.31
CA LEU A 834 19.61 -6.33 -16.25
C LEU A 834 20.39 -6.84 -15.03
N GLN A 835 20.06 -6.36 -13.83
CA GLN A 835 20.70 -6.76 -12.57
C GLN A 835 19.68 -7.33 -11.59
N ILE A 836 20.03 -8.45 -10.94
CA ILE A 836 19.23 -9.00 -9.84
C ILE A 836 19.41 -8.10 -8.60
N ALA A 837 18.29 -7.71 -7.99
CA ALA A 837 18.23 -6.91 -6.78
C ALA A 837 17.27 -7.52 -5.74
N ASP A 838 17.27 -6.90 -4.55
CA ASP A 838 16.39 -7.23 -3.42
C ASP A 838 16.58 -8.65 -2.82
N PHE A 839 17.75 -8.85 -2.21
CA PHE A 839 18.12 -10.04 -1.44
C PHE A 839 17.45 -10.03 -0.05
N GLY A 840 16.13 -10.23 -0.02
CA GLY A 840 15.29 -10.05 1.17
C GLY A 840 15.85 -10.63 2.49
N LEU A 841 15.71 -9.84 3.56
CA LEU A 841 16.25 -9.98 4.93
C LEU A 841 16.01 -11.34 5.64
N GLY A 842 15.08 -12.17 5.18
CA GLY A 842 14.69 -13.41 5.85
C GLY A 842 15.03 -14.73 5.13
N ARG A 843 15.46 -14.72 3.87
CA ARG A 843 15.33 -15.92 2.99
C ARG A 843 16.58 -16.78 2.79
N PHE A 844 17.72 -16.33 3.30
CA PHE A 844 19.02 -16.99 3.13
C PHE A 844 19.30 -18.16 4.08
N HIS A 845 18.38 -18.49 5.00
CA HIS A 845 18.46 -19.65 5.88
C HIS A 845 17.20 -20.53 5.73
N GLY A 846 17.39 -21.85 5.86
CA GLY A 846 16.43 -22.89 5.47
C GLY A 846 15.02 -22.77 6.05
N ARG A 847 14.06 -23.30 5.28
CA ARG A 847 12.62 -23.59 5.54
C ARG A 847 11.71 -22.50 6.15
N ASP A 848 12.21 -21.42 6.74
CA ASP A 848 11.40 -20.46 7.50
C ASP A 848 11.50 -19.03 6.95
N SER A 849 10.71 -18.69 5.92
CA SER A 849 10.60 -17.27 5.49
C SER A 849 9.47 -16.91 4.52
N ARG A 850 8.42 -17.75 4.45
CA ARG A 850 7.08 -17.33 4.00
C ARG A 850 5.94 -17.89 4.87
N SER A 851 6.23 -18.84 5.78
CA SER A 851 5.26 -19.44 6.70
C SER A 851 4.75 -18.50 7.81
N LYS A 852 5.23 -17.25 7.87
CA LYS A 852 4.95 -16.31 8.97
C LYS A 852 4.44 -14.94 8.50
N ILE A 853 4.03 -14.78 7.23
CA ILE A 853 3.20 -13.63 6.82
C ILE A 853 1.89 -14.19 6.29
N ASN A 854 0.76 -13.71 6.83
CA ASN A 854 -0.55 -14.08 6.34
C ASN A 854 -0.65 -13.67 4.86
N PRO A 855 -0.88 -14.59 3.90
CA PRO A 855 -1.02 -14.26 2.48
C PRO A 855 -2.13 -13.24 2.19
N ALA A 856 -2.99 -12.93 3.18
CA ALA A 856 -4.04 -11.92 3.09
C ALA A 856 -3.52 -10.46 3.10
N THR A 857 -2.33 -10.18 3.64
CA THR A 857 -1.79 -8.80 3.76
C THR A 857 -0.71 -8.44 2.74
N VAL A 858 -0.38 -9.35 1.82
CA VAL A 858 0.50 -9.07 0.67
C VAL A 858 -0.27 -9.38 -0.60
N TRP A 859 -0.74 -8.35 -1.32
CA TRP A 859 -1.56 -8.53 -2.53
C TRP A 859 -0.76 -8.88 -3.79
N SER A 860 0.48 -9.34 -3.65
CA SER A 860 1.15 -10.09 -4.71
C SER A 860 0.65 -11.53 -4.64
N SER A 861 -0.11 -11.97 -5.66
CA SER A 861 -0.21 -13.40 -5.97
C SER A 861 1.24 -13.94 -6.01
N PRO A 862 1.58 -15.06 -5.36
CA PRO A 862 2.92 -15.61 -5.40
C PRO A 862 3.17 -16.31 -6.74
N THR A 863 2.91 -15.64 -7.86
CA THR A 863 2.91 -16.14 -9.24
C THR A 863 4.17 -16.94 -9.61
N TYR A 864 5.34 -16.44 -9.17
CA TYR A 864 6.66 -17.03 -9.43
C TYR A 864 7.10 -18.06 -8.38
N GLU A 865 6.25 -18.37 -7.39
CA GLU A 865 6.53 -19.37 -6.36
C GLU A 865 6.37 -20.79 -6.91
N PRO A 866 7.25 -21.73 -6.57
CA PRO A 866 7.18 -23.10 -7.03
C PRO A 866 6.18 -23.96 -6.23
N PRO A 867 5.76 -25.13 -6.77
CA PRO A 867 4.76 -25.99 -6.14
C PRO A 867 5.16 -26.55 -4.77
N GLU A 868 6.45 -26.80 -4.51
CA GLU A 868 6.93 -27.33 -3.22
C GLU A 868 6.54 -26.49 -2.01
N CYS A 869 6.32 -25.18 -2.19
CA CYS A 869 5.88 -24.29 -1.11
C CYS A 869 4.46 -24.62 -0.65
N LYS A 870 3.53 -24.84 -1.59
CA LYS A 870 2.16 -25.28 -1.26
C LYS A 870 2.10 -26.75 -0.86
N LEU A 871 3.02 -27.58 -1.37
CA LEU A 871 3.14 -28.99 -1.01
C LEU A 871 3.86 -29.21 0.34
N ARG A 872 4.35 -28.15 1.00
CA ARG A 872 5.13 -28.19 2.25
C ARG A 872 6.36 -29.11 2.17
N ARG A 873 7.01 -29.18 1.01
CA ARG A 873 8.26 -29.94 0.80
C ARG A 873 9.48 -29.07 1.12
N SER A 874 10.66 -29.67 1.19
CA SER A 874 11.92 -28.92 1.35
C SER A 874 12.06 -27.92 0.22
N VAL A 875 12.35 -26.66 0.58
CA VAL A 875 12.72 -25.66 -0.40
C VAL A 875 14.24 -25.63 -0.50
N SER A 876 14.76 -25.82 -1.71
CA SER A 876 16.18 -25.75 -2.04
C SER A 876 16.46 -24.58 -2.99
N ARG A 877 17.69 -24.52 -3.52
CA ARG A 877 18.09 -23.57 -4.57
C ARG A 877 17.28 -23.70 -5.86
N SER A 878 16.69 -24.86 -6.11
CA SER A 878 15.83 -25.07 -7.29
C SER A 878 14.50 -24.31 -7.22
N TYR A 879 14.20 -23.66 -6.09
CA TYR A 879 13.19 -22.61 -6.01
C TYR A 879 13.43 -21.51 -7.05
N ASP A 880 14.66 -20.99 -7.07
CA ASP A 880 15.01 -19.85 -7.94
C ASP A 880 14.98 -20.26 -9.42
N ILE A 881 15.24 -21.53 -9.71
CA ILE A 881 15.20 -22.09 -11.06
C ILE A 881 13.77 -22.11 -11.61
N TRP A 882 12.79 -22.49 -10.78
CA TRP A 882 11.38 -22.38 -11.15
C TRP A 882 10.98 -20.93 -11.40
N SER A 883 11.34 -20.01 -10.49
CA SER A 883 11.04 -18.59 -10.64
C SER A 883 11.65 -18.00 -11.91
N LEU A 884 12.87 -18.41 -12.29
CA LEU A 884 13.47 -18.04 -13.59
C LEU A 884 12.71 -18.65 -14.77
N GLY A 885 12.18 -19.87 -14.65
CA GLY A 885 11.34 -20.48 -15.69
C GLY A 885 10.09 -19.65 -15.98
N CYS A 886 9.40 -19.20 -14.94
CA CYS A 886 8.26 -18.29 -15.06
C CYS A 886 8.67 -16.95 -15.69
N LEU A 887 9.77 -16.35 -15.21
CA LEU A 887 10.27 -15.06 -15.70
C LEU A 887 10.70 -15.10 -17.16
N TYR A 888 11.44 -16.13 -17.58
CA TYR A 888 11.88 -16.30 -18.97
C TYR A 888 10.71 -16.58 -19.91
N LEU A 889 9.68 -17.29 -19.46
CA LEU A 889 8.49 -17.50 -20.28
C LEU A 889 7.72 -16.18 -20.53
N GLU A 890 7.59 -15.31 -19.53
CA GLU A 890 7.02 -13.97 -19.71
C GLU A 890 7.92 -13.08 -20.59
N PHE A 891 9.24 -13.20 -20.46
CA PHE A 891 10.19 -12.50 -21.33
C PHE A 891 10.02 -12.90 -22.80
N ILE A 892 9.91 -14.20 -23.10
CA ILE A 892 9.68 -14.70 -24.47
C ILE A 892 8.31 -14.26 -24.98
N THR A 893 7.29 -14.27 -24.12
CA THR A 893 5.95 -13.75 -24.46
C THR A 893 6.02 -12.29 -24.88
N TRP A 894 6.72 -11.45 -24.11
CA TRP A 894 6.98 -10.05 -24.48
C TRP A 894 7.72 -9.94 -25.82
N LEU A 895 8.81 -10.69 -25.99
CA LEU A 895 9.65 -10.63 -27.18
C LEU A 895 8.89 -11.00 -28.46
N LEU A 896 8.00 -12.00 -28.40
CA LEU A 896 7.24 -12.46 -29.57
C LEU A 896 5.95 -11.66 -29.79
N MET A 897 5.18 -11.41 -28.73
CA MET A 897 3.78 -10.96 -28.79
C MET A 897 3.55 -9.56 -28.19
N GLY A 898 4.52 -8.98 -27.48
CA GLY A 898 4.42 -7.65 -26.88
C GLY A 898 4.01 -7.65 -25.41
N SER A 899 4.04 -6.48 -24.77
CA SER A 899 3.86 -6.35 -23.31
C SER A 899 2.45 -6.67 -22.81
N ALA A 900 1.42 -6.31 -23.59
CA ALA A 900 0.02 -6.57 -23.25
C ALA A 900 -0.26 -8.08 -23.07
N GLU A 901 0.44 -8.92 -23.82
CA GLU A 901 0.29 -10.38 -23.78
C GLU A 901 0.96 -11.02 -22.56
N ILE A 902 1.76 -10.29 -21.78
CA ILE A 902 2.20 -10.76 -20.46
C ILE A 902 1.00 -10.81 -19.50
N GLU A 903 0.17 -9.76 -19.50
CA GLU A 903 -1.09 -9.75 -18.75
C GLU A 903 -2.10 -10.71 -19.38
N GLY A 904 -2.17 -10.76 -20.71
CA GLY A 904 -2.97 -11.76 -21.45
C GLY A 904 -2.64 -13.19 -21.03
N PHE A 905 -1.35 -13.52 -20.88
CA PHE A 905 -0.91 -14.82 -20.37
C PHE A 905 -1.32 -15.04 -18.92
N SER A 906 -1.18 -14.02 -18.07
CA SER A 906 -1.62 -14.07 -16.68
C SER A 906 -3.11 -14.35 -16.54
N ASP A 907 -3.93 -13.66 -17.34
CA ASP A 907 -5.36 -13.87 -17.43
C ASP A 907 -5.70 -15.26 -18.00
N TYR A 908 -4.97 -15.71 -19.02
CA TYR A 908 -5.18 -17.01 -19.67
C TYR A 908 -4.94 -18.18 -18.72
N ARG A 909 -3.87 -18.10 -17.91
CA ARG A 909 -3.54 -19.14 -16.93
C ARG A 909 -4.31 -19.01 -15.63
N ALA A 910 -5.01 -17.89 -15.39
CA ALA A 910 -5.76 -17.67 -14.16
C ALA A 910 -6.94 -18.66 -14.04
N ARG A 911 -6.96 -19.44 -12.95
CA ARG A 911 -8.08 -20.34 -12.64
C ARG A 911 -8.84 -19.82 -11.45
N CYS A 912 -10.17 -19.96 -11.48
CA CYS A 912 -10.98 -19.88 -10.27
C CYS A 912 -10.58 -21.03 -9.34
N ALA A 913 -9.73 -20.76 -8.35
CA ALA A 913 -9.54 -21.70 -7.26
C ALA A 913 -10.92 -21.98 -6.63
N ARG A 914 -11.15 -23.22 -6.17
CA ARG A 914 -12.34 -23.57 -5.35
C ARG A 914 -12.47 -22.68 -4.10
N THR A 915 -11.42 -21.92 -3.78
CA THR A 915 -11.30 -20.94 -2.70
C THR A 915 -11.66 -19.50 -3.11
N GLY A 916 -12.16 -19.23 -4.33
CA GLY A 916 -12.63 -17.89 -4.67
C GLY A 916 -11.55 -16.79 -4.67
N ILE A 917 -10.30 -17.11 -4.98
CA ILE A 917 -9.27 -16.19 -5.49
C ILE A 917 -8.75 -16.81 -6.80
N ASN A 918 -8.54 -15.99 -7.84
CA ASN A 918 -7.97 -16.48 -9.08
C ASN A 918 -6.49 -16.41 -8.84
N ASP A 919 -5.87 -17.56 -8.64
CA ASP A 919 -4.43 -17.61 -8.66
C ASP A 919 -4.00 -17.83 -10.11
N ASP A 920 -3.02 -17.05 -10.55
CA ASP A 920 -2.39 -17.09 -11.86
C ASP A 920 -1.10 -17.95 -11.83
N ASN A 921 -1.01 -18.86 -10.85
CA ASN A 921 0.15 -19.73 -10.70
C ASN A 921 0.37 -20.61 -11.93
N PHE A 922 1.62 -20.96 -12.18
CA PHE A 922 2.01 -21.81 -13.32
C PHE A 922 1.65 -23.29 -13.11
N TYR A 923 1.18 -23.66 -11.91
CA TYR A 923 0.83 -25.03 -11.53
C TYR A 923 -0.55 -25.12 -10.86
N THR A 924 -1.07 -26.34 -10.77
CA THR A 924 -2.28 -26.69 -10.00
C THR A 924 -1.92 -27.74 -8.96
N ILE A 925 -2.47 -27.59 -7.75
CA ILE A 925 -2.40 -28.63 -6.71
C ILE A 925 -3.64 -29.51 -6.81
N TYR A 926 -3.45 -30.83 -6.77
CA TYR A 926 -4.54 -31.80 -6.72
C TYR A 926 -4.40 -32.76 -5.54
N THR A 927 -5.53 -33.21 -5.00
CA THR A 927 -5.61 -34.26 -3.99
C THR A 927 -6.09 -35.54 -4.65
N ARG A 928 -5.25 -36.59 -4.63
CA ARG A 928 -5.71 -37.95 -4.95
C ARG A 928 -6.41 -38.53 -3.73
N SER A 929 -7.61 -39.10 -3.90
CA SER A 929 -8.40 -39.71 -2.82
C SER A 929 -7.53 -40.63 -1.96
N GLY A 930 -7.23 -40.21 -0.73
CA GLY A 930 -6.46 -40.96 0.26
C GLY A 930 -4.93 -40.82 0.25
N ASN A 931 -4.32 -39.91 -0.54
CA ASN A 931 -2.85 -39.78 -0.59
C ASN A 931 -2.33 -38.33 -0.53
N ARG A 932 -1.01 -38.16 -0.30
CA ARG A 932 -0.32 -36.85 -0.22
C ARG A 932 -0.68 -35.94 -1.42
N PRO A 933 -0.84 -34.62 -1.23
CA PRO A 933 -1.14 -33.69 -2.33
C PRO A 933 -0.06 -33.74 -3.41
N GLY A 934 -0.48 -33.71 -4.67
CA GLY A 934 0.37 -33.66 -5.86
C GLY A 934 0.25 -32.30 -6.57
N ALA A 935 1.14 -32.04 -7.53
CA ALA A 935 1.10 -30.85 -8.35
C ALA A 935 1.39 -31.19 -9.81
N GLU A 936 0.85 -30.40 -10.72
CA GLU A 936 1.11 -30.47 -12.16
C GLU A 936 1.20 -29.05 -12.73
N VAL A 937 1.98 -28.88 -13.81
CA VAL A 937 2.00 -27.62 -14.57
C VAL A 937 0.63 -27.43 -15.20
N ARG A 938 0.11 -26.20 -15.21
CA ARG A 938 -1.22 -25.93 -15.77
C ARG A 938 -1.26 -26.24 -17.27
N GLY A 939 -2.40 -26.80 -17.71
CA GLY A 939 -2.66 -27.04 -19.13
C GLY A 939 -2.58 -25.73 -19.93
N GLU A 940 -3.08 -24.64 -19.34
CA GLU A 940 -3.07 -23.30 -19.93
C GLU A 940 -1.64 -22.76 -20.15
N VAL A 941 -0.68 -23.12 -19.29
CA VAL A 941 0.74 -22.78 -19.49
C VAL A 941 1.31 -23.56 -20.66
N THR A 942 0.99 -24.84 -20.76
CA THR A 942 1.44 -25.70 -21.87
C THR A 942 0.84 -25.25 -23.20
N GLU A 943 -0.44 -24.92 -23.22
CA GLU A 943 -1.12 -24.35 -24.38
C GLU A 943 -0.53 -23.00 -24.79
N TRP A 944 -0.19 -22.15 -23.82
CA TRP A 944 0.47 -20.88 -24.11
C TRP A 944 1.85 -21.08 -24.76
N VAL A 945 2.66 -22.00 -24.25
CA VAL A 945 3.94 -22.37 -24.87
C VAL A 945 3.74 -22.90 -26.28
N ASN A 946 2.70 -23.70 -26.54
CA ASN A 946 2.37 -24.14 -27.89
C ASN A 946 2.02 -22.95 -28.81
N LYS A 947 1.24 -21.97 -28.35
CA LYS A 947 0.99 -20.73 -29.10
C LYS A 947 2.28 -19.98 -29.43
N LEU A 948 3.24 -19.92 -28.50
CA LEU A 948 4.54 -19.31 -28.74
C LEU A 948 5.37 -20.10 -29.77
N HIS A 949 5.30 -21.43 -29.77
CA HIS A 949 5.91 -22.28 -30.80
C HIS A 949 5.26 -22.13 -32.19
N GLU A 950 3.96 -21.83 -32.24
CA GLU A 950 3.21 -21.59 -33.48
C GLU A 950 3.36 -20.15 -34.00
N HIS A 951 3.91 -19.25 -33.18
CA HIS A 951 4.00 -17.84 -33.51
C HIS A 951 4.90 -17.60 -34.75
N GLY A 952 4.45 -16.74 -35.66
CA GLY A 952 5.15 -16.50 -36.95
C GLY A 952 6.55 -15.90 -36.85
N LYS A 953 7.00 -15.49 -35.65
CA LYS A 953 8.37 -15.02 -35.37
C LYS A 953 9.21 -16.04 -34.59
N CYS A 954 8.67 -17.22 -34.28
CA CYS A 954 9.37 -18.22 -33.46
C CYS A 954 10.54 -18.80 -34.26
N SER A 955 11.78 -18.48 -33.85
CA SER A 955 13.00 -18.99 -34.48
C SER A 955 13.54 -20.22 -33.74
N ALA A 956 14.55 -20.89 -34.31
CA ALA A 956 15.15 -22.09 -33.74
C ALA A 956 15.65 -21.89 -32.29
N VAL A 957 16.25 -20.73 -32.00
CA VAL A 957 16.66 -20.40 -30.63
C VAL A 957 15.48 -20.23 -29.68
N ILE A 958 14.36 -19.66 -30.13
CA ILE A 958 13.16 -19.49 -29.31
C ILE A 958 12.51 -20.86 -29.02
N HIS A 959 12.50 -21.78 -30.00
CA HIS A 959 12.11 -23.17 -29.75
C HIS A 959 12.97 -23.80 -28.65
N GLY A 960 14.30 -23.70 -28.76
CA GLY A 960 15.22 -24.25 -27.77
C GLY A 960 15.06 -23.64 -26.38
N LEU A 961 14.74 -22.34 -26.28
CA LEU A 961 14.45 -21.68 -25.01
C LEU A 961 13.15 -22.19 -24.38
N LEU A 962 12.07 -22.30 -25.17
CA LEU A 962 10.77 -22.80 -24.68
C LEU A 962 10.86 -24.26 -24.21
N GLU A 963 11.58 -25.11 -24.95
CA GLU A 963 11.87 -26.50 -24.56
C GLU A 963 12.69 -26.55 -23.27
N LEU A 964 13.77 -25.76 -23.19
CA LEU A 964 14.59 -25.67 -21.98
C LEU A 964 13.74 -25.29 -20.75
N ILE A 965 12.88 -24.27 -20.89
CA ILE A 965 12.00 -23.80 -19.81
C ILE A 965 11.07 -24.93 -19.34
N MET A 966 10.35 -25.59 -20.26
CA MET A 966 9.34 -26.59 -19.91
C MET A 966 9.94 -27.91 -19.43
N GLU A 967 11.07 -28.33 -19.99
CA GLU A 967 11.67 -29.64 -19.70
C GLU A 967 12.64 -29.63 -18.53
N GLN A 968 13.14 -28.46 -18.11
CA GLN A 968 14.22 -28.39 -17.11
C GLN A 968 14.04 -27.32 -16.02
N LEU A 969 13.23 -26.26 -16.24
CA LEU A 969 12.99 -25.22 -15.23
C LEU A 969 11.62 -25.40 -14.56
N LEU A 970 10.55 -25.53 -15.34
CA LEU A 970 9.17 -25.70 -14.87
C LEU A 970 8.83 -27.18 -14.57
N ILE A 971 9.75 -27.89 -13.91
CA ILE A 971 9.57 -29.27 -13.48
C ILE A 971 9.00 -29.32 -12.06
N ILE A 972 7.97 -30.13 -11.82
CA ILE A 972 7.30 -30.18 -10.51
C ILE A 972 8.21 -30.75 -9.44
N ASP A 973 8.96 -31.81 -9.74
CA ASP A 973 9.95 -32.34 -8.82
C ASP A 973 11.17 -31.41 -8.75
N SER A 974 11.41 -30.84 -7.58
CA SER A 974 12.49 -29.87 -7.36
C SER A 974 13.89 -30.51 -7.43
N THR A 975 13.99 -31.84 -7.36
CA THR A 975 15.26 -32.59 -7.46
C THR A 975 15.69 -32.87 -8.91
N GLU A 976 14.73 -32.87 -9.83
CA GLU A 976 14.95 -33.10 -11.27
C GLU A 976 15.19 -31.80 -12.05
N ARG A 977 14.99 -30.64 -11.42
CA ARG A 977 15.26 -29.32 -12.04
C ARG A 977 16.76 -29.14 -12.28
N ILE A 978 17.10 -28.50 -13.40
CA ILE A 978 18.47 -28.09 -13.69
C ILE A 978 19.00 -27.15 -12.60
N ASP A 979 20.28 -27.24 -12.27
CA ASP A 979 20.93 -26.28 -11.38
C ASP A 979 21.32 -24.99 -12.12
N ALA A 980 21.63 -23.91 -11.38
CA ALA A 980 21.97 -22.63 -11.99
C ALA A 980 23.23 -22.70 -12.89
N ALA A 981 24.18 -23.57 -12.55
CA ALA A 981 25.39 -23.79 -13.33
C ALA A 981 25.08 -24.43 -14.70
N GLY A 982 24.23 -25.46 -14.69
CA GLY A 982 23.74 -26.13 -15.90
C GLY A 982 22.90 -25.19 -16.76
N LEU A 983 22.03 -24.39 -16.14
CA LEU A 983 21.21 -23.40 -16.84
C LEU A 983 22.08 -22.38 -17.56
N PHE A 984 23.07 -21.81 -16.86
CA PHE A 984 24.05 -20.90 -17.46
C PHE A 984 24.75 -21.55 -18.65
N ARG A 985 25.28 -22.78 -18.52
CA ARG A 985 25.97 -23.47 -19.63
C ARG A 985 25.07 -23.69 -20.84
N LYS A 986 23.79 -24.08 -20.66
CA LYS A 986 22.87 -24.28 -21.78
C LYS A 986 22.53 -22.98 -22.50
N LEU A 987 22.28 -21.91 -21.75
CA LEU A 987 22.02 -20.58 -22.33
C LEU A 987 23.25 -20.01 -23.03
N ASP A 988 24.45 -20.25 -22.49
CA ASP A 988 25.72 -19.85 -23.11
C ASP A 988 25.94 -20.56 -24.45
N ILE A 989 25.62 -21.86 -24.55
CA ILE A 989 25.65 -22.58 -25.83
C ILE A 989 24.67 -21.97 -26.84
N PHE A 990 23.45 -21.62 -26.42
CA PHE A 990 22.49 -20.93 -27.28
C PHE A 990 23.03 -19.57 -27.74
N LEU A 991 23.67 -18.83 -26.82
CA LEU A 991 24.23 -17.51 -27.07
C LEU A 991 25.41 -17.56 -28.06
N GLU A 992 26.36 -18.47 -27.87
CA GLU A 992 27.53 -18.62 -28.76
C GLU A 992 27.12 -19.03 -30.17
N ARG A 993 26.12 -19.91 -30.30
CA ARG A 993 25.55 -20.24 -31.60
C ARG A 993 24.83 -19.05 -32.22
N ALA A 994 23.98 -18.35 -31.46
CA ALA A 994 23.24 -17.17 -31.92
C ALA A 994 24.14 -16.03 -32.42
N LYS A 995 25.36 -15.88 -31.87
CA LYS A 995 26.35 -14.88 -32.32
C LYS A 995 26.88 -15.13 -33.73
N THR A 996 26.85 -16.37 -34.20
CA THR A 996 27.49 -16.80 -35.46
C THR A 996 26.51 -17.31 -36.51
N ASP A 997 25.34 -17.79 -36.08
CA ASP A 997 24.29 -18.38 -36.93
C ASP A 997 23.03 -17.49 -36.90
N LYS A 998 22.97 -16.53 -37.82
CA LYS A 998 21.84 -15.58 -37.94
C LYS A 998 20.51 -16.25 -38.28
N PRO A 999 20.46 -17.26 -39.19
CA PRO A 999 19.25 -18.06 -39.39
C PRO A 999 18.73 -18.72 -38.12
N TYR A 1000 19.59 -19.31 -37.29
CA TYR A 1000 19.20 -19.89 -36.00
C TYR A 1000 18.55 -18.86 -35.06
N LEU A 1001 19.01 -17.61 -35.11
CA LEU A 1001 18.50 -16.52 -34.28
C LEU A 1001 17.15 -15.97 -34.76
N LEU A 1002 16.95 -15.81 -36.08
CA LEU A 1002 15.86 -14.97 -36.62
C LEU A 1002 14.91 -15.67 -37.60
N ASP A 1003 15.33 -16.73 -38.28
CA ASP A 1003 14.49 -17.33 -39.32
C ASP A 1003 13.25 -17.96 -38.69
N PRO A 1004 12.04 -17.61 -39.17
CA PRO A 1004 10.80 -18.10 -38.59
C PRO A 1004 10.61 -19.59 -38.92
N LEU A 1005 10.41 -20.40 -37.88
CA LEU A 1005 10.20 -21.84 -37.94
C LEU A 1005 8.96 -22.29 -37.14
N PRO A 1006 7.78 -21.67 -37.33
CA PRO A 1006 6.60 -21.98 -36.54
C PRO A 1006 6.18 -23.46 -36.68
N ARG A 1007 5.82 -24.10 -35.56
CA ARG A 1007 5.28 -25.47 -35.58
C ARG A 1007 3.89 -25.49 -36.21
N ALA A 1008 3.59 -26.54 -36.97
CA ALA A 1008 2.28 -26.72 -37.57
C ALA A 1008 1.21 -27.07 -36.51
N GLN A 1009 0.03 -26.45 -36.62
CA GLN A 1009 -1.12 -26.79 -35.77
C GLN A 1009 -1.51 -28.26 -35.96
N LYS A 1010 -1.59 -29.01 -34.86
CA LYS A 1010 -2.24 -30.33 -34.88
C LYS A 1010 -3.73 -30.12 -35.11
N ALA A 1011 -4.22 -30.49 -36.30
CA ALA A 1011 -5.65 -30.51 -36.60
C ALA A 1011 -6.39 -31.36 -35.55
N GLY A 1012 -7.49 -30.81 -35.01
CA GLY A 1012 -8.21 -31.38 -33.87
C GLY A 1012 -8.62 -32.84 -34.06
N SER A 1013 -8.32 -33.68 -33.08
CA SER A 1013 -8.89 -35.01 -32.93
C SER A 1013 -9.49 -35.14 -31.55
N GLY A 1014 -10.78 -35.49 -31.49
CA GLY A 1014 -11.53 -35.72 -30.26
C GLY A 1014 -10.90 -36.78 -29.35
N MET A 1015 -11.26 -36.70 -28.07
CA MET A 1015 -10.89 -37.68 -27.04
C MET A 1015 -11.11 -39.14 -27.49
N PRO A 1016 -10.18 -40.03 -27.10
CA PRO A 1016 -10.54 -41.34 -26.59
C PRO A 1016 -10.05 -41.54 -25.14
N PRO A 1017 -10.60 -42.52 -24.41
CA PRO A 1017 -10.54 -42.57 -22.95
C PRO A 1017 -9.21 -43.11 -22.44
N SER A 1018 -8.93 -42.72 -21.19
CA SER A 1018 -7.92 -43.26 -20.26
C SER A 1018 -7.47 -44.69 -20.59
N ARG A 1019 -6.20 -44.81 -21.02
CA ARG A 1019 -5.44 -46.06 -20.92
C ARG A 1019 -4.07 -45.77 -20.34
N THR A 1020 -3.82 -46.43 -19.21
CA THR A 1020 -2.54 -46.72 -18.60
C THR A 1020 -1.52 -47.09 -19.67
N LEU A 1021 -0.44 -46.31 -19.81
CA LEU A 1021 0.71 -46.68 -20.64
C LEU A 1021 1.88 -47.06 -19.73
N GLY A 1022 2.10 -48.37 -19.65
CA GLY A 1022 3.38 -48.93 -19.27
C GLY A 1022 4.44 -48.61 -20.32
N ALA A 1023 5.69 -48.73 -19.87
CA ALA A 1023 6.90 -48.55 -20.65
C ALA A 1023 6.82 -49.23 -22.02
N LEU A 1024 7.03 -48.46 -23.09
CA LEU A 1024 7.53 -48.95 -24.37
C LEU A 1024 8.39 -47.87 -25.01
N SER A 1025 9.59 -48.31 -25.40
CA SER A 1025 10.69 -47.59 -26.02
C SER A 1025 10.34 -46.95 -27.35
N PHE A 1026 10.92 -45.78 -27.64
CA PHE A 1026 11.23 -45.39 -29.02
C PHE A 1026 12.61 -44.72 -29.09
N ASN A 1027 13.63 -45.57 -29.28
CA ASN A 1027 14.84 -45.26 -30.01
C ASN A 1027 14.52 -45.46 -31.49
N GLN A 1028 14.47 -44.39 -32.30
CA GLN A 1028 14.85 -44.39 -33.73
C GLN A 1028 14.57 -43.01 -34.32
N GLU A 1029 15.59 -42.15 -34.34
CA GLU A 1029 15.92 -41.17 -35.41
C GLU A 1029 17.03 -40.20 -34.97
N LEU A 1030 18.15 -40.72 -34.44
CA LEU A 1030 19.41 -39.97 -34.27
C LEU A 1030 20.61 -40.83 -34.66
N SER A 1031 20.49 -41.55 -35.78
CA SER A 1031 21.57 -42.34 -36.38
C SER A 1031 22.13 -41.68 -37.64
N ASN A 1032 22.39 -40.37 -37.59
CA ASN A 1032 23.30 -39.68 -38.50
C ASN A 1032 23.95 -38.53 -37.72
N ILE A 1033 25.28 -38.46 -37.76
CA ILE A 1033 26.16 -37.58 -36.96
C ILE A 1033 26.60 -38.19 -35.62
N ARG A 1034 27.16 -39.40 -35.68
CA ARG A 1034 28.30 -39.80 -34.84
C ARG A 1034 29.45 -40.19 -35.74
N GLY A 1035 30.39 -39.26 -35.89
CA GLY A 1035 31.72 -39.51 -36.44
C GLY A 1035 32.65 -38.46 -35.86
N ILE A 1036 33.74 -38.92 -35.24
CA ILE A 1036 34.80 -38.13 -34.57
C ILE A 1036 34.28 -37.59 -33.22
N TRP A 1037 34.65 -38.09 -32.04
CA TRP A 1037 35.99 -38.23 -31.48
C TRP A 1037 36.02 -39.29 -30.35
N PHE A 1038 36.98 -40.22 -30.42
CA PHE A 1038 37.55 -40.93 -29.27
C PHE A 1038 39.06 -40.74 -29.38
N PHE A 1039 39.65 -39.93 -28.50
CA PHE A 1039 41.02 -40.10 -27.98
C PHE A 1039 41.15 -39.22 -26.74
N VAL A 1040 40.91 -39.82 -25.57
CA VAL A 1040 41.36 -39.29 -24.28
C VAL A 1040 42.69 -39.97 -23.99
N SER A 1041 43.80 -39.23 -24.07
CA SER A 1041 45.02 -39.62 -23.35
C SER A 1041 45.00 -38.96 -21.97
N ARG A 1042 45.04 -39.80 -20.95
CA ARG A 1042 45.41 -39.44 -19.57
C ARG A 1042 46.84 -38.88 -19.58
N GLU A 1043 47.09 -37.78 -18.88
CA GLU A 1043 47.80 -37.75 -17.58
C GLU A 1043 48.12 -36.31 -17.12
N PRO A 1044 48.38 -36.12 -15.81
CA PRO A 1044 48.15 -34.88 -15.07
C PRO A 1044 49.44 -34.06 -14.90
N ARG A 1045 49.34 -32.72 -14.75
CA ARG A 1045 50.40 -31.95 -14.08
C ARG A 1045 49.86 -30.84 -13.18
N VAL A 1046 50.50 -30.87 -12.02
CA VAL A 1046 50.47 -30.09 -10.80
C VAL A 1046 51.28 -28.79 -10.96
N LEU A 1047 51.01 -27.81 -10.07
CA LEU A 1047 51.69 -26.51 -9.79
C LEU A 1047 51.34 -25.37 -10.77
N CYS A 1048 51.04 -24.14 -10.35
CA CYS A 1048 51.35 -23.41 -9.12
C CYS A 1048 50.27 -22.37 -8.80
#